data_AF-A0A7K1U0J0-F1
#
_entry.id   AF-A0A7K1U0J0-F1
#
_cell.length_a   1.000
_cell.length_b   1.000
_cell.length_c   1.000
_cell.angle_alpha   90.00
_cell.angle_beta   90.00
_cell.angle_gamma   90.00
#
_symmetry.space_group_name_H-M   'P 1'
#
loop_
_entity.id
_entity.type
_entity.pdbx_description
1 polymer ?
#
loop_
_entity_poly.entity_id
_entity_poly.type
_entity_poly.pdbx_seq_one_letter_code
_entity_poly.pdbx_strand_id
1 'polypeptide(L)'
;MRGEHIKDDELSLVSIALREVSTYDKYQGTDLLSRFREDCLEQRGAFEVIADKRLPVADLISDILMAQSVEGYFFYFGIVQISAEYCYTFSGDCNIKDREFYEPLFDGIWQSLEYFGNPAKELAKQQAAIDALSTKNNPAKKEKKEEALPFSVPADGKELWELDGNQFRFLPGSSLYVSDTDGNLYIKLEGEMPDYNDTRHGHILNNYENGKVYLQFNFKGVYNNGVPTGVYKFKDERDNTHRSYLWKGGFQYSFNFNGEVTLKDGWLNINGHFGDYLLRVVKKLRLEDIQWDKYRFTSLEELDTASAVIVHHIQLTDPYPAQLHEQLYPFTEVRTFAIHFSPGNKSAADMKELPKPLKRYKSLRQLNLSGIVAVDTLPQWIGDLKELEHLSLSESQIEGIHPYIFQLPKLKFCYLGNNRLQSLAPALPDTLEFLLLENNQLTSLPASLAKLKHLKSLNISRNPLQKLPPGLENIEHLELELEKKLSMMDYSYKGADGKGIISYDDTLFFAHNDKELQQGLETVIADQNLQLYRQGLTELARKSVAIVTTDEDHYEQKGNSRFGGLPDLPAGTSYPSFTSYDGSSKGLQFISQLNCADVAHLQDYLPRTGILYFFIRDQDDFEPLVMYYDGDMSLLQSARALDITEDYIFDDRGIYTPYKATFDKYPGIPFFYNIQDYIKDSFPELKDLEDMDDETEALKNALNPAITPVHSINSYVFKQHDTPEIEAANAFKGKPEDWMVLLRVGSDSNTGFSFWDAGEIYFVIHKSDLAQRNFSKVFCGLESS
;
A
#
# COMPACT_ATOMS: atom_id res chain seq x y z
N MET A 1 -13.65 -29.85 -16.82
CA MET A 1 -14.33 -28.62 -17.28
C MET A 1 -14.50 -27.68 -16.10
N ARG A 2 -14.40 -26.37 -16.32
CA ARG A 2 -14.70 -25.34 -15.33
C ARG A 2 -15.64 -24.33 -15.95
N GLY A 3 -16.58 -23.83 -15.17
CA GLY A 3 -17.49 -22.76 -15.52
C GLY A 3 -17.57 -21.79 -14.36
N GLU A 4 -17.84 -20.54 -14.67
CA GLU A 4 -17.92 -19.46 -13.70
C GLU A 4 -19.20 -18.68 -13.98
N HIS A 5 -19.86 -18.23 -12.91
CA HIS A 5 -21.06 -17.43 -13.01
C HIS A 5 -21.04 -16.37 -11.91
N ILE A 6 -21.19 -15.10 -12.29
CA ILE A 6 -21.24 -13.98 -11.34
C ILE A 6 -22.70 -13.58 -11.19
N LYS A 7 -23.16 -13.51 -9.95
CA LYS A 7 -24.48 -12.99 -9.58
C LYS A 7 -24.30 -12.09 -8.36
N ASP A 8 -24.79 -10.86 -8.44
CA ASP A 8 -24.70 -9.87 -7.36
C ASP A 8 -23.25 -9.70 -6.86
N ASP A 9 -22.31 -9.57 -7.81
CA ASP A 9 -20.84 -9.50 -7.66
C ASP A 9 -20.16 -10.64 -6.90
N GLU A 10 -20.90 -11.71 -6.59
CA GLU A 10 -20.36 -12.93 -6.01
C GLU A 10 -20.13 -14.00 -7.08
N LEU A 11 -18.89 -14.48 -7.14
CA LEU A 11 -18.44 -15.50 -8.08
C LEU A 11 -18.82 -16.90 -7.58
N SER A 12 -19.60 -17.62 -8.39
CA SER A 12 -19.83 -19.06 -8.23
C SER A 12 -18.98 -19.85 -9.24
N LEU A 13 -18.26 -20.86 -8.76
CA LEU A 13 -17.45 -21.73 -9.60
C LEU A 13 -18.06 -23.12 -9.66
N VAL A 14 -18.05 -23.71 -10.86
CA VAL A 14 -18.40 -25.11 -11.07
C VAL A 14 -17.27 -25.84 -11.78
N SER A 15 -16.98 -27.06 -11.33
CA SER A 15 -15.97 -27.92 -11.95
C SER A 15 -16.43 -29.36 -12.05
N ILE A 16 -16.11 -29.98 -13.20
CA ILE A 16 -16.32 -31.40 -13.46
C ILE A 16 -14.99 -32.02 -13.84
N ALA A 17 -14.61 -33.11 -13.17
CA ALA A 17 -13.35 -33.79 -13.39
C ALA A 17 -13.53 -35.31 -13.51
N LEU A 18 -12.87 -35.91 -14.51
CA LEU A 18 -12.63 -37.34 -14.58
C LEU A 18 -11.46 -37.69 -13.66
N ARG A 19 -11.61 -38.73 -12.83
CA ARG A 19 -10.62 -39.17 -11.84
C ARG A 19 -10.47 -40.69 -11.89
N GLU A 20 -9.31 -41.19 -11.47
CA GLU A 20 -9.17 -42.60 -11.12
C GLU A 20 -9.76 -42.85 -9.73
N VAL A 21 -10.45 -43.97 -9.55
CA VAL A 21 -11.01 -44.41 -8.26
C VAL A 21 -9.91 -44.59 -7.22
N SER A 22 -8.70 -45.00 -7.65
CA SER A 22 -7.49 -45.15 -6.82
C SER A 22 -7.03 -43.83 -6.18
N THR A 23 -7.38 -42.67 -6.76
CA THR A 23 -7.08 -41.34 -6.19
C THR A 23 -7.60 -41.22 -4.76
N TYR A 24 -8.69 -41.92 -4.45
CA TYR A 24 -9.36 -41.88 -3.16
C TYR A 24 -8.83 -42.91 -2.16
N ASP A 25 -7.91 -43.79 -2.56
CA ASP A 25 -7.39 -44.87 -1.69
C ASP A 25 -6.55 -44.35 -0.52
N LYS A 26 -6.05 -43.11 -0.61
CA LYS A 26 -5.33 -42.45 0.50
C LYS A 26 -6.24 -42.03 1.66
N TYR A 27 -7.56 -41.96 1.45
CA TYR A 27 -8.52 -41.55 2.48
C TYR A 27 -9.07 -42.75 3.25
N GLN A 28 -9.39 -42.55 4.53
CA GLN A 28 -10.01 -43.58 5.34
C GLN A 28 -11.49 -43.76 4.94
N GLY A 29 -11.93 -45.01 4.80
CA GLY A 29 -13.31 -45.34 4.46
C GLY A 29 -13.45 -46.74 3.90
N THR A 30 -14.62 -47.36 4.08
CA THR A 30 -14.90 -48.74 3.63
C THR A 30 -15.39 -48.81 2.18
N ASP A 31 -15.78 -47.68 1.59
CA ASP A 31 -16.30 -47.56 0.23
C ASP A 31 -15.88 -46.23 -0.41
N LEU A 32 -16.08 -46.10 -1.72
CA LEU A 32 -15.70 -44.92 -2.48
C LEU A 32 -16.39 -43.64 -1.98
N LEU A 33 -17.66 -43.73 -1.57
CA LEU A 33 -18.43 -42.56 -1.12
C LEU A 33 -17.85 -42.00 0.20
N SER A 34 -17.52 -42.88 1.14
CA SER A 34 -16.92 -42.49 2.42
C SER A 34 -15.56 -41.83 2.21
N ARG A 35 -14.75 -42.35 1.29
CA ARG A 35 -13.43 -41.79 0.92
C ARG A 35 -13.56 -40.47 0.15
N PHE A 36 -14.59 -40.33 -0.68
CA PHE A 36 -14.90 -39.07 -1.37
C PHE A 36 -15.33 -37.96 -0.40
N ARG A 37 -16.03 -38.29 0.69
CA ARG A 37 -16.38 -37.30 1.72
C ARG A 37 -15.16 -36.73 2.44
N GLU A 38 -14.18 -37.58 2.74
CA GLU A 38 -12.88 -37.15 3.30
C GLU A 38 -12.09 -36.27 2.32
N ASP A 39 -12.12 -36.59 1.02
CA ASP A 39 -11.55 -35.71 -0.03
C ASP A 39 -12.22 -34.33 -0.05
N CYS A 40 -13.55 -34.28 0.04
CA CYS A 40 -14.29 -33.01 0.10
C CYS A 40 -13.83 -32.17 1.31
N LEU A 41 -13.71 -32.80 2.49
CA LEU A 41 -13.20 -32.17 3.72
C LEU A 41 -11.76 -31.66 3.57
N GLU A 42 -10.86 -32.44 2.95
CA GLU A 42 -9.48 -31.98 2.68
C GLU A 42 -9.47 -30.77 1.73
N GLN A 43 -10.34 -30.74 0.72
CA GLN A 43 -10.38 -29.67 -0.29
C GLN A 43 -10.94 -28.34 0.22
N ARG A 44 -11.96 -28.35 1.09
CA ARG A 44 -12.66 -27.12 1.54
C ARG A 44 -12.58 -26.84 3.05
N GLY A 45 -11.86 -27.67 3.81
CA GLY A 45 -11.76 -27.53 5.26
C GLY A 45 -13.00 -28.00 6.01
N ALA A 46 -13.13 -27.62 7.27
CA ALA A 46 -14.25 -28.05 8.12
C ALA A 46 -15.58 -27.41 7.65
N PHE A 47 -16.54 -28.25 7.28
CA PHE A 47 -17.90 -27.85 6.93
C PHE A 47 -18.94 -28.74 7.62
N GLU A 48 -20.16 -28.26 7.73
CA GLU A 48 -21.31 -29.02 8.19
C GLU A 48 -22.04 -29.64 6.98
N VAL A 49 -22.28 -30.95 7.01
CA VAL A 49 -23.09 -31.62 5.99
C VAL A 49 -24.56 -31.29 6.22
N ILE A 50 -25.20 -30.67 5.24
CA ILE A 50 -26.59 -30.24 5.33
C ILE A 50 -27.54 -31.32 4.81
N ALA A 51 -27.18 -31.97 3.70
CA ALA A 51 -28.02 -33.00 3.09
C ALA A 51 -27.23 -33.89 2.12
N ASP A 52 -27.72 -35.12 1.96
CA ASP A 52 -27.29 -36.05 0.92
C ASP A 52 -28.45 -36.30 -0.06
N LYS A 53 -28.16 -36.34 -1.36
CA LYS A 53 -29.15 -36.75 -2.37
C LYS A 53 -28.53 -37.62 -3.45
N ARG A 54 -29.39 -38.29 -4.22
CA ARG A 54 -29.00 -39.10 -5.38
C ARG A 54 -29.63 -38.54 -6.63
N LEU A 55 -28.82 -38.41 -7.68
CA LEU A 55 -29.29 -37.91 -8.98
C LEU A 55 -28.92 -38.89 -10.09
N PRO A 56 -29.83 -39.15 -11.05
CA PRO A 56 -29.48 -39.87 -12.27
C PRO A 56 -28.54 -39.02 -13.11
N VAL A 57 -27.43 -39.60 -13.55
CA VAL A 57 -26.43 -38.93 -14.41
C VAL A 57 -26.06 -39.91 -15.52
N ALA A 58 -26.35 -39.51 -16.76
CA ALA A 58 -26.45 -40.44 -17.89
C ALA A 58 -27.35 -41.65 -17.52
N ASP A 59 -26.81 -42.88 -17.53
CA ASP A 59 -27.51 -44.12 -17.19
C ASP A 59 -27.15 -44.67 -15.79
N LEU A 60 -26.48 -43.87 -14.96
CA LEU A 60 -26.00 -44.25 -13.63
C LEU A 60 -26.66 -43.42 -12.54
N ILE A 61 -26.47 -43.84 -11.29
CA ILE A 61 -26.90 -43.09 -10.11
C ILE A 61 -25.67 -42.48 -9.45
N SER A 62 -25.67 -41.16 -9.33
CA SER A 62 -24.65 -40.39 -8.61
C SER A 62 -25.05 -40.13 -7.16
N ASP A 63 -24.06 -40.00 -6.28
CA ASP A 63 -24.26 -39.54 -4.91
C ASP A 63 -23.79 -38.09 -4.80
N ILE A 64 -24.62 -37.26 -4.17
CA ILE A 64 -24.40 -35.83 -3.97
C ILE A 64 -24.32 -35.54 -2.48
N LEU A 65 -23.28 -34.82 -2.10
CA LEU A 65 -23.05 -34.26 -0.77
C LEU A 65 -23.24 -32.74 -0.83
N MET A 66 -24.15 -32.22 -0.01
CA MET A 66 -24.33 -30.78 0.16
C MET A 66 -23.88 -30.36 1.55
N ALA A 67 -23.07 -29.32 1.62
CA ALA A 67 -22.45 -28.85 2.86
C ALA A 67 -22.43 -27.32 2.96
N GLN A 68 -22.28 -26.80 4.17
CA GLN A 68 -22.07 -25.37 4.43
C GLN A 68 -20.83 -25.12 5.28
N SER A 69 -20.11 -24.04 4.98
CA SER A 69 -19.03 -23.55 5.84
C SER A 69 -19.57 -22.69 6.99
N VAL A 70 -18.77 -22.50 8.03
CA VAL A 70 -19.05 -21.56 9.14
C VAL A 70 -19.11 -20.11 8.64
N GLU A 71 -18.45 -19.83 7.52
CA GLU A 71 -18.34 -18.51 6.89
C GLU A 71 -19.49 -18.21 5.91
N GLY A 72 -20.52 -19.07 5.84
CA GLY A 72 -21.71 -18.82 5.03
C GLY A 72 -21.62 -19.22 3.57
N TYR A 73 -20.71 -20.12 3.20
CA TYR A 73 -20.65 -20.70 1.85
C TYR A 73 -21.43 -22.02 1.76
N PHE A 74 -22.10 -22.23 0.64
CA PHE A 74 -22.73 -23.49 0.24
C PHE A 74 -21.82 -24.25 -0.72
N PHE A 75 -21.59 -25.53 -0.43
CA PHE A 75 -20.83 -26.45 -1.26
C PHE A 75 -21.70 -27.58 -1.77
N TYR A 76 -21.53 -27.89 -3.06
CA TYR A 76 -22.22 -28.97 -3.76
C TYR A 76 -21.17 -29.91 -4.37
N PHE A 77 -21.13 -31.16 -3.90
CA PHE A 77 -20.20 -32.17 -4.39
C PHE A 77 -20.94 -33.38 -4.95
N GLY A 78 -20.59 -33.82 -6.15
CA GLY A 78 -21.16 -35.01 -6.78
C GLY A 78 -20.09 -36.02 -7.14
N ILE A 79 -20.41 -37.31 -7.03
CA ILE A 79 -19.57 -38.40 -7.55
C ILE A 79 -20.43 -39.45 -8.27
N VAL A 80 -19.95 -39.90 -9.43
CA VAL A 80 -20.52 -41.04 -10.15
C VAL A 80 -19.42 -41.94 -10.65
N GLN A 81 -19.44 -43.21 -10.22
CA GLN A 81 -18.46 -44.20 -10.65
C GLN A 81 -18.90 -44.82 -11.97
N ILE A 82 -18.07 -44.69 -13.01
CA ILE A 82 -18.38 -45.14 -14.38
C ILE A 82 -17.74 -46.50 -14.72
N SER A 83 -16.71 -46.90 -13.98
CA SER A 83 -16.11 -48.25 -14.05
C SER A 83 -15.40 -48.60 -12.73
N ALA A 84 -14.82 -49.81 -12.63
CA ALA A 84 -14.01 -50.19 -11.48
C ALA A 84 -12.81 -49.24 -11.25
N GLU A 85 -12.33 -48.58 -12.30
CA GLU A 85 -11.11 -47.77 -12.29
C GLU A 85 -11.38 -46.26 -12.35
N TYR A 86 -12.54 -45.81 -12.87
CA TYR A 86 -12.79 -44.39 -13.13
C TYR A 86 -14.12 -43.88 -12.56
N CYS A 87 -14.12 -42.62 -12.13
CA CYS A 87 -15.31 -41.88 -11.71
C CYS A 87 -15.28 -40.43 -12.24
N TYR A 88 -16.45 -39.83 -12.35
CA TYR A 88 -16.57 -38.38 -12.50
C TYR A 88 -16.92 -37.74 -11.17
N THR A 89 -16.39 -36.55 -10.95
CA THR A 89 -16.69 -35.71 -9.80
C THR A 89 -17.16 -34.34 -10.24
N PHE A 90 -18.05 -33.76 -9.42
CA PHE A 90 -18.60 -32.43 -9.55
C PHE A 90 -18.29 -31.65 -8.28
N SER A 91 -17.87 -30.40 -8.42
CA SER A 91 -17.79 -29.45 -7.30
C SER A 91 -18.34 -28.11 -7.76
N GLY A 92 -19.34 -27.61 -7.03
CA GLY A 92 -19.90 -26.27 -7.17
C GLY A 92 -19.89 -25.54 -5.84
N ASP A 93 -19.72 -24.23 -5.87
CA ASP A 93 -19.81 -23.36 -4.69
C ASP A 93 -20.58 -22.07 -4.97
N CYS A 94 -21.28 -21.57 -3.95
CA CYS A 94 -21.90 -20.24 -3.95
C CYS A 94 -22.06 -19.76 -2.50
N ASN A 95 -22.46 -18.50 -2.32
CA ASN A 95 -22.90 -18.03 -1.01
C ASN A 95 -24.22 -18.73 -0.63
N ILE A 96 -24.39 -19.04 0.67
CA ILE A 96 -25.56 -19.76 1.17
C ILE A 96 -26.87 -19.03 0.89
N LYS A 97 -26.85 -17.69 0.81
CA LYS A 97 -28.02 -16.85 0.48
C LYS A 97 -28.58 -17.15 -0.92
N ASP A 98 -27.71 -17.56 -1.84
CA ASP A 98 -28.07 -17.83 -3.25
C ASP A 98 -28.34 -19.30 -3.56
N ARG A 99 -28.33 -20.15 -2.53
CA ARG A 99 -28.52 -21.60 -2.68
C ARG A 99 -29.79 -21.95 -3.46
N GLU A 100 -30.90 -21.25 -3.23
CA GLU A 100 -32.18 -21.53 -3.90
C GLU A 100 -32.08 -21.37 -5.42
N PHE A 101 -31.18 -20.51 -5.90
CA PHE A 101 -30.90 -20.33 -7.32
C PHE A 101 -29.89 -21.35 -7.86
N TYR A 102 -28.78 -21.55 -7.13
CA TYR A 102 -27.67 -22.35 -7.63
C TYR A 102 -27.85 -23.86 -7.46
N GLU A 103 -28.55 -24.35 -6.43
CA GLU A 103 -28.73 -25.79 -6.22
C GLU A 103 -29.47 -26.47 -7.40
N PRO A 104 -30.61 -25.96 -7.91
CA PRO A 104 -31.27 -26.52 -9.09
C PRO A 104 -30.42 -26.42 -10.37
N LEU A 105 -29.58 -25.37 -10.47
CA LEU A 105 -28.67 -25.19 -11.60
C LEU A 105 -27.56 -26.25 -11.56
N PHE A 106 -26.97 -26.50 -10.39
CA PHE A 106 -25.97 -27.56 -10.21
C PHE A 106 -26.56 -28.95 -10.50
N ASP A 107 -27.79 -29.23 -10.06
CA ASP A 107 -28.51 -30.45 -10.44
C ASP A 107 -28.61 -30.56 -11.96
N GLY A 108 -29.09 -29.51 -12.64
CA GLY A 108 -29.25 -29.50 -14.10
C GLY A 108 -27.92 -29.72 -14.85
N ILE A 109 -26.86 -29.03 -14.43
CA ILE A 109 -25.52 -29.19 -15.05
C ILE A 109 -25.03 -30.63 -14.84
N TRP A 110 -25.13 -31.15 -13.62
CA TRP A 110 -24.62 -32.48 -13.32
C TRP A 110 -25.40 -33.59 -14.04
N GLN A 111 -26.73 -33.47 -14.11
CA GLN A 111 -27.58 -34.41 -14.86
C GLN A 111 -27.38 -34.33 -16.38
N SER A 112 -26.92 -33.19 -16.90
CA SER A 112 -26.59 -33.03 -18.32
C SER A 112 -25.30 -33.74 -18.75
N LEU A 113 -24.55 -34.31 -17.80
CA LEU A 113 -23.32 -35.02 -18.11
C LEU A 113 -23.60 -36.26 -18.95
N GLU A 114 -23.21 -36.20 -20.22
CA GLU A 114 -23.08 -37.36 -21.09
C GLU A 114 -21.59 -37.77 -21.17
N TYR A 115 -21.30 -39.07 -21.07
CA TYR A 115 -19.94 -39.59 -21.20
C TYR A 115 -19.83 -40.51 -22.43
N PHE A 116 -18.84 -40.25 -23.29
CA PHE A 116 -18.55 -41.04 -24.48
C PHE A 116 -17.04 -41.26 -24.63
N GLY A 117 -16.64 -42.39 -25.20
CA GLY A 117 -15.23 -42.69 -25.50
C GLY A 117 -14.51 -43.52 -24.44
N ASN A 118 -13.18 -43.50 -24.45
CA ASN A 118 -12.33 -44.29 -23.56
C ASN A 118 -11.78 -43.40 -22.42
N PRO A 119 -12.22 -43.57 -21.15
CA PRO A 119 -11.80 -42.75 -20.02
C PRO A 119 -10.28 -42.69 -19.81
N ALA A 120 -9.57 -43.80 -20.00
CA ALA A 120 -8.11 -43.85 -19.85
C ALA A 120 -7.40 -42.93 -20.86
N LYS A 121 -7.93 -42.86 -22.09
CA LYS A 121 -7.37 -42.01 -23.16
C LYS A 121 -7.60 -40.52 -22.88
N GLU A 122 -8.79 -40.16 -22.38
CA GLU A 122 -9.11 -38.77 -22.04
C GLU A 122 -8.35 -38.31 -20.78
N LEU A 123 -8.18 -39.18 -19.79
CA LEU A 123 -7.35 -38.88 -18.62
C LEU A 123 -5.88 -38.70 -18.99
N ALA A 124 -5.32 -39.55 -19.86
CA ALA A 124 -3.97 -39.37 -20.38
C ALA A 124 -3.79 -38.05 -21.14
N LYS A 125 -4.81 -37.59 -21.88
CA LYS A 125 -4.82 -36.29 -22.55
C LYS A 125 -4.89 -35.13 -21.56
N GLN A 126 -5.68 -35.26 -20.50
CA GLN A 126 -5.75 -34.28 -19.41
C GLN A 126 -4.42 -34.19 -18.67
N GLN A 127 -3.81 -35.32 -18.33
CA GLN A 127 -2.50 -35.38 -17.69
C GLN A 127 -1.42 -34.77 -18.58
N ALA A 128 -1.39 -35.09 -19.88
CA ALA A 128 -0.46 -34.48 -20.82
C ALA A 128 -0.62 -32.95 -20.95
N ALA A 129 -1.84 -32.43 -20.85
CA ALA A 129 -2.09 -30.98 -20.84
C ALA A 129 -1.61 -30.32 -19.53
N ILE A 130 -1.82 -30.99 -18.39
CA ILE A 130 -1.30 -30.55 -17.08
C ILE A 130 0.24 -30.59 -17.08
N ASP A 131 0.84 -31.65 -17.62
CA ASP A 131 2.29 -31.79 -17.73
C ASP A 131 2.89 -30.75 -18.69
N ALA A 132 2.20 -30.41 -19.78
CA ALA A 132 2.59 -29.35 -20.71
C ALA A 132 2.52 -27.94 -20.08
N LEU A 133 1.57 -27.70 -19.16
CA LEU A 133 1.49 -26.48 -18.37
C LEU A 133 2.56 -26.44 -17.27
N SER A 134 2.85 -27.60 -16.66
CA SER A 134 3.83 -27.74 -15.57
C SER A 134 5.28 -27.62 -16.06
N THR A 135 5.59 -28.12 -17.26
CA THR A 135 6.92 -28.02 -17.87
C THR A 135 7.34 -26.60 -18.25
N LYS A 136 6.41 -25.63 -18.25
CA LYS A 136 6.73 -24.21 -18.42
C LYS A 136 7.00 -23.47 -17.10
N ASN A 137 6.59 -24.01 -15.94
CA ASN A 137 6.55 -23.25 -14.68
C ASN A 137 6.90 -24.00 -13.37
N ASN A 138 7.30 -25.28 -13.36
CA ASN A 138 7.91 -25.88 -12.16
C ASN A 138 8.62 -27.23 -12.44
N PRO A 139 9.81 -27.49 -11.85
CA PRO A 139 10.43 -28.80 -11.87
C PRO A 139 9.72 -29.80 -10.93
N ALA A 140 9.87 -31.10 -11.24
CA ALA A 140 9.15 -32.20 -10.60
C ALA A 140 9.26 -32.24 -9.07
N LYS A 141 8.12 -32.37 -8.39
CA LYS A 141 8.01 -32.66 -6.94
C LYS A 141 8.77 -33.94 -6.60
N LYS A 142 9.68 -33.87 -5.62
CA LYS A 142 10.36 -35.04 -5.05
C LYS A 142 9.37 -35.80 -4.15
N GLU A 143 9.11 -37.08 -4.42
CA GLU A 143 8.11 -37.91 -3.70
C GLU A 143 8.48 -38.27 -2.24
N LYS A 144 9.61 -37.76 -1.70
CA LYS A 144 9.96 -37.93 -0.28
C LYS A 144 10.87 -36.79 0.20
N LYS A 145 10.37 -35.96 1.14
CA LYS A 145 11.21 -34.99 1.85
C LYS A 145 12.14 -35.73 2.79
N GLU A 146 13.44 -35.61 2.58
CA GLU A 146 14.43 -36.06 3.57
C GLU A 146 14.21 -35.26 4.86
N GLU A 147 14.18 -35.97 6.01
CA GLU A 147 13.96 -35.32 7.30
C GLU A 147 15.16 -34.45 7.70
N ALA A 148 14.87 -33.23 8.13
CA ALA A 148 15.84 -32.32 8.69
C ALA A 148 16.21 -32.80 10.12
N LEU A 149 17.45 -33.24 10.33
CA LEU A 149 17.95 -33.71 11.63
C LEU A 149 18.21 -32.53 12.58
N PRO A 150 18.01 -32.67 13.90
CA PRO A 150 18.28 -31.58 14.86
C PRO A 150 19.76 -31.18 14.91
N PHE A 151 20.01 -29.92 15.26
CA PHE A 151 21.32 -29.27 15.32
C PHE A 151 22.42 -30.11 16.02
N SER A 152 23.60 -30.19 15.40
CA SER A 152 24.85 -30.52 16.09
C SER A 152 26.02 -29.70 15.51
N VAL A 153 26.88 -29.18 16.39
CA VAL A 153 28.15 -28.56 15.98
C VAL A 153 29.03 -29.67 15.39
N PRO A 154 29.59 -29.53 14.17
CA PRO A 154 30.44 -30.54 13.58
C PRO A 154 31.65 -30.81 14.50
N ALA A 155 31.81 -32.06 14.94
CA ALA A 155 32.89 -32.44 15.84
C ALA A 155 34.29 -32.25 15.21
N ASP A 156 34.37 -32.20 13.89
CA ASP A 156 35.60 -31.94 13.12
C ASP A 156 35.83 -30.45 12.82
N GLY A 157 34.91 -29.56 13.24
CA GLY A 157 35.00 -28.12 13.07
C GLY A 157 34.91 -27.63 11.61
N LYS A 158 34.39 -28.46 10.69
CA LYS A 158 34.25 -28.08 9.28
C LYS A 158 32.97 -27.31 9.01
N GLU A 159 33.07 -26.34 8.11
CA GLU A 159 31.92 -25.63 7.54
C GLU A 159 31.28 -26.46 6.42
N LEU A 160 29.98 -26.28 6.22
CA LEU A 160 29.19 -26.98 5.21
C LEU A 160 28.20 -26.00 4.57
N TRP A 161 28.02 -26.09 3.26
CA TRP A 161 26.86 -25.50 2.59
C TRP A 161 26.42 -26.45 1.48
N GLU A 162 25.24 -27.02 1.64
CA GLU A 162 24.67 -28.01 0.74
C GLU A 162 23.20 -27.71 0.45
N LEU A 163 22.80 -27.87 -0.81
CA LEU A 163 21.40 -27.90 -1.25
C LEU A 163 21.14 -29.20 -2.02
N ASP A 164 20.37 -30.10 -1.41
CA ASP A 164 19.94 -31.37 -2.00
C ASP A 164 21.11 -32.20 -2.58
N GLY A 165 22.19 -32.34 -1.80
CA GLY A 165 23.43 -33.03 -2.19
C GLY A 165 24.44 -32.17 -2.97
N ASN A 166 24.06 -31.00 -3.48
CA ASN A 166 24.96 -30.11 -4.22
C ASN A 166 25.74 -29.20 -3.27
N GLN A 167 27.07 -29.24 -3.35
CA GLN A 167 27.96 -28.48 -2.47
C GLN A 167 28.20 -27.06 -2.97
N PHE A 168 28.20 -26.11 -2.06
CA PHE A 168 28.59 -24.72 -2.31
C PHE A 168 29.90 -24.40 -1.61
N ARG A 169 30.71 -23.59 -2.29
CA ARG A 169 31.90 -22.96 -1.72
C ARG A 169 31.53 -21.59 -1.18
N PHE A 170 31.81 -21.30 0.09
CA PHE A 170 31.67 -19.96 0.65
C PHE A 170 32.59 -18.96 -0.07
N LEU A 171 32.02 -17.81 -0.43
CA LEU A 171 32.72 -16.71 -1.07
C LEU A 171 33.19 -15.67 -0.03
N PRO A 172 34.24 -14.89 -0.34
CA PRO A 172 34.75 -13.83 0.53
C PRO A 172 33.75 -12.71 0.84
N GLY A 173 32.69 -12.54 0.04
CA GLY A 173 31.66 -11.53 0.25
C GLY A 173 30.68 -11.85 1.39
N SER A 174 30.84 -13.00 2.06
CA SER A 174 30.12 -13.26 3.31
C SER A 174 30.51 -12.25 4.38
N SER A 175 29.53 -11.63 5.03
CA SER A 175 29.74 -10.54 6.00
C SER A 175 28.93 -10.74 7.26
N LEU A 176 29.50 -10.30 8.38
CA LEU A 176 28.87 -10.29 9.70
C LEU A 176 29.04 -8.89 10.28
N TYR A 177 27.94 -8.19 10.53
CA TYR A 177 28.00 -6.81 11.01
C TYR A 177 26.73 -6.43 11.77
N VAL A 178 26.82 -5.38 12.58
CA VAL A 178 25.65 -4.73 13.19
C VAL A 178 25.31 -3.50 12.36
N SER A 179 24.05 -3.38 11.93
CA SER A 179 23.63 -2.26 11.10
C SER A 179 23.61 -0.95 11.88
N ASP A 180 24.14 0.12 11.27
CA ASP A 180 24.07 1.48 11.83
C ASP A 180 22.64 2.07 11.79
N THR A 181 21.72 1.47 11.03
CA THR A 181 20.34 1.98 10.88
C THR A 181 19.38 1.38 11.91
N ASP A 182 19.31 0.05 11.99
CA ASP A 182 18.36 -0.66 12.85
C ASP A 182 19.01 -1.31 14.09
N GLY A 183 20.34 -1.35 14.19
CA GLY A 183 21.08 -1.95 15.31
C GLY A 183 20.95 -3.48 15.42
N ASN A 184 20.41 -4.16 14.40
CA ASN A 184 20.28 -5.61 14.37
C ASN A 184 21.59 -6.27 13.90
N LEU A 185 21.80 -7.54 14.27
CA LEU A 185 22.92 -8.34 13.78
C LEU A 185 22.59 -8.91 12.40
N TYR A 186 23.36 -8.54 11.38
CA TYR A 186 23.23 -9.07 10.02
C TYR A 186 24.28 -10.15 9.76
N ILE A 187 23.83 -11.27 9.19
CA ILE A 187 24.70 -12.33 8.70
C ILE A 187 24.37 -12.59 7.24
N LYS A 188 25.28 -12.19 6.35
CA LYS A 188 25.21 -12.48 4.92
C LYS A 188 26.19 -13.59 4.59
N LEU A 189 25.69 -14.65 3.98
CA LEU A 189 26.47 -15.75 3.43
C LEU A 189 26.41 -15.65 1.92
N GLU A 190 27.56 -15.68 1.26
CA GLU A 190 27.66 -15.79 -0.19
C GLU A 190 28.30 -17.12 -0.55
N GLY A 191 27.74 -17.80 -1.53
CA GLY A 191 28.16 -19.13 -1.96
C GLY A 191 28.22 -19.22 -3.48
N GLU A 192 29.04 -20.13 -3.97
CA GLU A 192 29.11 -20.50 -5.39
C GLU A 192 29.12 -22.02 -5.51
N MET A 193 28.28 -22.53 -6.40
CA MET A 193 28.29 -23.95 -6.78
C MET A 193 29.41 -24.18 -7.82
N PRO A 194 30.52 -24.87 -7.48
CA PRO A 194 31.68 -24.96 -8.38
C PRO A 194 31.41 -25.68 -9.70
N ASP A 195 30.50 -26.66 -9.68
CA ASP A 195 30.14 -27.49 -10.85
C ASP A 195 28.80 -27.08 -11.48
N TYR A 196 28.41 -25.80 -11.35
CA TYR A 196 27.15 -25.30 -11.87
C TYR A 196 27.00 -25.53 -13.38
N ASN A 197 25.78 -25.91 -13.75
CA ASN A 197 25.41 -26.23 -15.12
C ASN A 197 23.90 -26.06 -15.22
N ASP A 198 23.44 -25.18 -16.10
CA ASP A 198 22.02 -24.79 -16.18
C ASP A 198 21.09 -25.98 -16.46
N THR A 199 21.50 -26.91 -17.32
CA THR A 199 20.73 -28.14 -17.61
C THR A 199 20.54 -29.01 -16.37
N ARG A 200 21.54 -29.06 -15.48
CA ARG A 200 21.49 -29.87 -14.26
C ARG A 200 20.90 -29.12 -13.06
N HIS A 201 21.06 -27.81 -12.98
CA HIS A 201 20.82 -27.05 -11.74
C HIS A 201 19.92 -25.83 -11.95
N GLY A 202 19.50 -25.50 -13.17
CA GLY A 202 18.57 -24.40 -13.45
C GLY A 202 17.19 -24.59 -12.82
N HIS A 203 16.91 -25.78 -12.30
CA HIS A 203 15.70 -26.07 -11.53
C HIS A 203 15.80 -25.70 -10.04
N ILE A 204 17.00 -25.48 -9.50
CA ILE A 204 17.24 -25.05 -8.10
C ILE A 204 17.80 -23.63 -8.01
N LEU A 205 18.64 -23.24 -8.97
CA LEU A 205 19.23 -21.91 -9.08
C LEU A 205 18.66 -21.17 -10.28
N ASN A 206 18.63 -19.84 -10.20
CA ASN A 206 18.29 -19.03 -11.37
C ASN A 206 19.49 -18.96 -12.34
N ASN A 207 19.22 -18.65 -13.61
CA ASN A 207 20.24 -18.62 -14.67
C ASN A 207 20.98 -17.28 -14.79
N TYR A 208 20.63 -16.28 -13.97
CA TYR A 208 21.24 -14.94 -14.02
C TYR A 208 22.58 -14.88 -13.28
N GLU A 209 22.77 -15.71 -12.25
CA GLU A 209 23.89 -15.57 -11.30
C GLU A 209 25.01 -16.61 -11.48
N ASN A 210 24.97 -17.42 -12.55
CA ASN A 210 26.01 -18.42 -12.88
C ASN A 210 26.43 -19.32 -11.70
N GLY A 211 25.47 -19.79 -10.92
CA GLY A 211 25.72 -20.67 -9.76
C GLY A 211 26.09 -19.95 -8.47
N LYS A 212 26.11 -18.60 -8.44
CA LYS A 212 26.28 -17.81 -7.23
C LYS A 212 24.96 -17.60 -6.51
N VAL A 213 25.01 -17.62 -5.18
CA VAL A 213 23.85 -17.47 -4.30
C VAL A 213 24.21 -16.64 -3.08
N TYR A 214 23.20 -16.06 -2.44
CA TYR A 214 23.35 -15.50 -1.10
C TYR A 214 22.15 -15.81 -0.21
N LEU A 215 22.42 -15.88 1.09
CA LEU A 215 21.44 -15.89 2.18
C LEU A 215 21.81 -14.78 3.16
N GLN A 216 20.87 -13.92 3.51
CA GLN A 216 21.08 -12.82 4.44
C GLN A 216 20.01 -12.86 5.51
N PHE A 217 20.44 -12.86 6.78
CA PHE A 217 19.57 -12.83 7.93
C PHE A 217 19.80 -11.55 8.73
N ASN A 218 18.73 -11.03 9.35
CA ASN A 218 18.85 -10.09 10.47
C ASN A 218 18.42 -10.78 11.76
N PHE A 219 19.05 -10.49 12.89
CA PHE A 219 18.71 -11.09 14.18
C PHE A 219 18.58 -10.05 15.29
N LYS A 220 17.52 -10.23 16.10
CA LYS A 220 17.20 -9.49 17.32
C LYS A 220 17.21 -10.43 18.52
N GLY A 221 17.59 -9.92 19.69
CA GLY A 221 17.52 -10.70 20.92
C GLY A 221 18.54 -11.83 20.99
N VAL A 222 19.74 -11.65 20.43
CA VAL A 222 20.76 -12.71 20.30
C VAL A 222 21.95 -12.55 21.21
N TYR A 223 22.12 -11.40 21.86
CA TYR A 223 23.32 -11.16 22.65
C TYR A 223 23.37 -12.06 23.89
N ASN A 224 24.46 -12.79 24.05
CA ASN A 224 24.76 -13.52 25.28
C ASN A 224 26.28 -13.51 25.55
N ASN A 225 26.72 -12.64 26.46
CA ASN A 225 28.12 -12.48 26.85
C ASN A 225 29.12 -12.39 25.66
N GLY A 226 28.75 -11.63 24.62
CA GLY A 226 29.54 -11.43 23.40
C GLY A 226 29.38 -12.50 22.32
N VAL A 227 28.57 -13.54 22.54
CA VAL A 227 28.33 -14.63 21.59
C VAL A 227 26.86 -14.62 21.14
N PRO A 228 26.56 -14.50 19.83
CA PRO A 228 25.20 -14.60 19.33
C PRO A 228 24.60 -15.98 19.65
N THR A 229 23.43 -16.00 20.29
CA THR A 229 22.73 -17.23 20.70
C THR A 229 21.24 -17.11 20.41
N GLY A 230 20.62 -18.14 19.84
CA GLY A 230 19.18 -18.17 19.57
C GLY A 230 18.75 -19.32 18.67
N VAL A 231 17.46 -19.65 18.69
CA VAL A 231 16.83 -20.63 17.80
C VAL A 231 15.61 -19.98 17.17
N TYR A 232 15.54 -20.00 15.85
CA TYR A 232 14.53 -19.31 15.03
C TYR A 232 13.84 -20.30 14.11
N LYS A 233 12.51 -20.29 14.10
CA LYS A 233 11.71 -21.19 13.28
C LYS A 233 11.07 -20.43 12.15
N PHE A 234 11.59 -20.66 10.95
CA PHE A 234 11.17 -20.01 9.73
C PHE A 234 10.04 -20.77 9.06
N LYS A 235 8.98 -20.04 8.72
CA LYS A 235 7.96 -20.44 7.77
C LYS A 235 7.87 -19.35 6.71
N ASP A 236 8.00 -19.74 5.45
CA ASP A 236 8.02 -18.82 4.32
C ASP A 236 8.94 -17.61 4.55
N GLU A 237 10.21 -17.88 4.89
CA GLU A 237 11.28 -16.89 5.03
C GLU A 237 11.17 -15.92 6.22
N ARG A 238 10.15 -16.14 7.07
CA ARG A 238 9.92 -15.35 8.27
C ARG A 238 9.92 -16.22 9.52
N ASP A 239 10.63 -15.77 10.54
CA ASP A 239 10.56 -16.36 11.87
C ASP A 239 9.20 -16.05 12.55
N ASN A 240 8.63 -17.05 13.24
CA ASN A 240 7.34 -16.94 13.91
C ASN A 240 7.31 -15.95 15.09
N THR A 241 8.46 -15.58 15.63
CA THR A 241 8.58 -14.56 16.69
C THR A 241 8.89 -13.17 16.15
N HIS A 242 8.94 -12.98 14.83
CA HIS A 242 9.23 -11.70 14.16
C HIS A 242 10.59 -11.10 14.52
N ARG A 243 11.53 -11.92 15.01
CA ARG A 243 12.87 -11.50 15.44
C ARG A 243 13.93 -11.69 14.35
N SER A 244 13.57 -12.32 13.24
CA SER A 244 14.47 -12.55 12.10
C SER A 244 13.70 -12.70 10.78
N TYR A 245 14.33 -12.24 9.70
CA TYR A 245 13.87 -12.37 8.31
C TYR A 245 15.03 -12.89 7.46
N LEU A 246 14.70 -13.65 6.42
CA LEU A 246 15.67 -14.14 5.43
C LEU A 246 15.46 -13.43 4.10
N TRP A 247 16.53 -12.82 3.58
CA TRP A 247 16.64 -12.42 2.18
C TRP A 247 17.56 -13.37 1.43
N LYS A 248 17.21 -13.70 0.19
CA LYS A 248 17.99 -14.61 -0.65
C LYS A 248 18.16 -14.08 -2.06
N GLY A 249 19.16 -14.59 -2.77
CA GLY A 249 19.33 -14.38 -4.20
C GLY A 249 20.15 -15.50 -4.84
N GLY A 250 20.03 -15.63 -6.17
CA GLY A 250 20.61 -16.72 -6.96
C GLY A 250 19.82 -18.03 -6.95
N PHE A 251 18.85 -18.18 -6.03
CA PHE A 251 17.91 -19.30 -6.03
C PHE A 251 16.70 -19.04 -6.94
N GLN A 252 15.93 -20.08 -7.27
CA GLN A 252 14.64 -19.92 -7.91
C GLN A 252 13.71 -18.99 -7.11
N TYR A 253 13.04 -18.06 -7.79
CA TYR A 253 12.24 -17.01 -7.14
C TYR A 253 11.10 -17.60 -6.29
N SER A 254 10.44 -18.63 -6.80
CA SER A 254 9.30 -19.30 -6.16
C SER A 254 9.65 -20.12 -4.91
N PHE A 255 10.94 -20.29 -4.58
CA PHE A 255 11.34 -21.13 -3.45
C PHE A 255 11.31 -20.34 -2.17
N ASN A 256 10.48 -20.71 -1.21
CA ASN A 256 10.52 -20.15 0.13
C ASN A 256 11.28 -21.08 1.09
N PHE A 257 12.03 -20.49 2.01
CA PHE A 257 12.68 -21.23 3.10
C PHE A 257 11.69 -21.58 4.21
N ASN A 258 11.69 -22.86 4.60
CA ASN A 258 10.99 -23.37 5.76
C ASN A 258 11.94 -24.23 6.58
N GLY A 259 12.18 -23.90 7.85
CA GLY A 259 13.19 -24.61 8.63
C GLY A 259 13.56 -23.96 9.94
N GLU A 260 14.70 -24.38 10.48
CA GLU A 260 15.27 -23.86 11.72
C GLU A 260 16.63 -23.21 11.44
N VAL A 261 16.84 -22.05 12.07
CA VAL A 261 18.13 -21.36 12.09
C VAL A 261 18.58 -21.24 13.53
N THR A 262 19.77 -21.75 13.84
CA THR A 262 20.33 -21.78 15.18
C THR A 262 21.65 -21.02 15.23
N LEU A 263 21.76 -20.11 16.19
CA LEU A 263 22.99 -19.47 16.61
C LEU A 263 23.40 -20.08 17.96
N LYS A 264 24.57 -20.72 18.00
CA LYS A 264 25.08 -21.34 19.24
C LYS A 264 26.58 -21.51 19.20
N ASP A 265 27.25 -21.18 20.31
CA ASP A 265 28.69 -21.37 20.50
C ASP A 265 29.56 -20.77 19.37
N GLY A 266 29.11 -19.66 18.78
CA GLY A 266 29.78 -18.98 17.66
C GLY A 266 29.56 -19.60 16.28
N TRP A 267 28.57 -20.49 16.14
CA TRP A 267 28.18 -21.10 14.89
C TRP A 267 26.78 -20.66 14.46
N LEU A 268 26.62 -20.48 13.15
CA LEU A 268 25.32 -20.39 12.47
C LEU A 268 25.03 -21.74 11.83
N ASN A 269 23.85 -22.28 12.11
CA ASN A 269 23.33 -23.48 11.46
C ASN A 269 21.96 -23.16 10.84
N ILE A 270 21.79 -23.54 9.58
CA ILE A 270 20.54 -23.43 8.83
C ILE A 270 20.19 -24.84 8.38
N ASN A 271 18.99 -25.29 8.74
CA ASN A 271 18.52 -26.61 8.40
C ASN A 271 17.02 -26.58 8.11
N GLY A 272 16.66 -26.94 6.89
CA GLY A 272 15.29 -26.84 6.42
C GLY A 272 15.19 -27.11 4.94
N HIS A 273 14.16 -26.57 4.31
CA HIS A 273 13.87 -26.78 2.90
C HIS A 273 13.65 -25.46 2.18
N PHE A 274 14.21 -25.34 0.98
CA PHE A 274 13.76 -24.41 -0.04
C PHE A 274 12.80 -25.15 -0.97
N GLY A 275 11.50 -24.91 -0.82
CA GLY A 275 10.48 -25.74 -1.48
C GLY A 275 10.60 -27.22 -1.06
N ASP A 276 11.00 -28.09 -1.98
CA ASP A 276 11.22 -29.52 -1.74
C ASP A 276 12.71 -29.88 -1.56
N TYR A 277 13.62 -28.92 -1.69
CA TYR A 277 15.07 -29.13 -1.66
C TYR A 277 15.62 -28.91 -0.26
N LEU A 278 16.28 -29.92 0.31
CA LEU A 278 16.87 -29.84 1.64
C LEU A 278 18.09 -28.92 1.63
N LEU A 279 18.06 -27.87 2.45
CA LEU A 279 19.16 -26.94 2.68
C LEU A 279 19.83 -27.26 4.01
N ARG A 280 21.16 -27.40 3.98
CA ARG A 280 22.01 -27.52 5.17
C ARG A 280 23.18 -26.56 5.07
N VAL A 281 23.27 -25.64 6.02
CA VAL A 281 24.40 -24.71 6.12
C VAL A 281 24.93 -24.73 7.53
N VAL A 282 26.24 -24.84 7.68
CA VAL A 282 26.96 -24.70 8.95
C VAL A 282 28.14 -23.78 8.73
N LYS A 283 28.13 -22.63 9.40
CA LYS A 283 29.14 -21.59 9.23
C LYS A 283 29.71 -21.14 10.58
N LYS A 284 31.04 -21.07 10.68
CA LYS A 284 31.69 -20.50 11.85
C LYS A 284 31.71 -18.98 11.74
N LEU A 285 31.28 -18.29 12.78
CA LEU A 285 31.22 -16.84 12.84
C LEU A 285 32.54 -16.28 13.40
N ARG A 286 33.03 -15.20 12.81
CA ARG A 286 34.16 -14.42 13.35
C ARG A 286 33.62 -13.42 14.36
N LEU A 287 33.57 -13.81 15.63
CA LEU A 287 32.93 -13.03 16.69
C LEU A 287 33.60 -11.67 16.91
N GLU A 288 34.89 -11.56 16.60
CA GLU A 288 35.66 -10.32 16.63
C GLU A 288 35.19 -9.25 15.64
N ASP A 289 34.44 -9.62 14.60
CA ASP A 289 33.86 -8.66 13.64
C ASP A 289 32.59 -7.98 14.19
N ILE A 290 31.99 -8.53 15.25
CA ILE A 290 30.71 -8.03 15.76
C ILE A 290 30.93 -6.77 16.61
N GLN A 291 30.45 -5.65 16.08
CA GLN A 291 30.47 -4.34 16.73
C GLN A 291 29.29 -4.23 17.71
N TRP A 292 29.38 -4.89 18.87
CA TRP A 292 28.32 -4.89 19.88
C TRP A 292 28.00 -3.50 20.45
N ASP A 293 28.90 -2.53 20.33
CA ASP A 293 28.66 -1.14 20.72
C ASP A 293 27.63 -0.42 19.83
N LYS A 294 27.33 -0.97 18.64
CA LYS A 294 26.25 -0.53 17.75
C LYS A 294 24.95 -1.34 17.95
N TYR A 295 25.01 -2.44 18.69
CA TYR A 295 23.91 -3.39 18.80
C TYR A 295 22.77 -2.84 19.65
N ARG A 296 21.54 -3.05 19.18
CA ARG A 296 20.32 -2.71 19.91
C ARG A 296 19.91 -3.87 20.79
N PHE A 297 20.09 -3.71 22.09
CA PHE A 297 19.64 -4.64 23.11
C PHE A 297 18.12 -4.56 23.23
N THR A 298 17.45 -5.70 23.07
CA THR A 298 15.99 -5.79 22.95
C THR A 298 15.30 -6.45 24.14
N SER A 299 16.05 -7.10 25.02
CA SER A 299 15.50 -7.77 26.19
C SER A 299 16.36 -7.57 27.44
N LEU A 300 15.75 -7.83 28.59
CA LEU A 300 16.42 -7.73 29.89
C LEU A 300 17.44 -8.85 30.10
N GLU A 301 17.18 -10.03 29.52
CA GLU A 301 18.10 -11.18 29.54
C GLU A 301 19.41 -10.88 28.82
N GLU A 302 19.36 -10.13 27.70
CA GLU A 302 20.58 -9.69 27.01
C GLU A 302 21.39 -8.75 27.90
N LEU A 303 20.72 -7.81 28.57
CA LEU A 303 21.35 -6.82 29.45
C LEU A 303 22.02 -7.48 30.67
N ASP A 304 21.44 -8.54 31.23
CA ASP A 304 22.01 -9.26 32.39
C ASP A 304 23.40 -9.86 32.11
N THR A 305 23.71 -10.13 30.84
CA THR A 305 25.02 -10.67 30.41
C THR A 305 25.91 -9.64 29.73
N ALA A 306 25.43 -8.40 29.56
CA ALA A 306 26.13 -7.36 28.82
C ALA A 306 27.13 -6.60 29.71
N SER A 307 28.30 -6.28 29.14
CA SER A 307 29.22 -5.34 29.78
C SER A 307 28.68 -3.92 29.63
N ALA A 308 28.74 -3.12 30.69
CA ALA A 308 28.19 -1.77 30.67
C ALA A 308 28.83 -0.84 29.63
N VAL A 309 30.03 -1.17 29.14
CA VAL A 309 30.81 -0.37 28.18
C VAL A 309 30.27 -0.50 26.75
N ILE A 310 29.59 -1.60 26.40
CA ILE A 310 29.08 -1.84 25.03
C ILE A 310 27.60 -1.47 24.88
N VAL A 311 26.87 -1.29 25.99
CA VAL A 311 25.43 -1.02 25.95
C VAL A 311 25.19 0.46 25.66
N HIS A 312 25.07 0.80 24.38
CA HIS A 312 24.71 2.14 23.92
C HIS A 312 23.25 2.26 23.48
N HIS A 313 22.61 1.16 23.06
CA HIS A 313 21.29 1.17 22.45
C HIS A 313 20.37 0.16 23.13
N ILE A 314 19.31 0.62 23.78
CA ILE A 314 18.33 -0.25 24.49
C ILE A 314 16.94 0.04 23.92
N GLN A 315 16.20 -1.00 23.55
CA GLN A 315 14.79 -0.91 23.14
C GLN A 315 14.01 -2.07 23.74
N LEU A 316 13.18 -1.79 24.74
CA LEU A 316 12.37 -2.81 25.41
C LEU A 316 10.93 -2.73 24.93
N THR A 317 10.33 -3.87 24.61
CA THR A 317 8.91 -4.00 24.29
C THR A 317 8.23 -4.77 25.41
N ASP A 318 7.14 -4.22 25.93
CA ASP A 318 6.34 -4.81 26.99
C ASP A 318 7.15 -5.22 28.25
N PRO A 319 8.12 -4.41 28.72
CA PRO A 319 8.93 -4.81 29.87
C PRO A 319 8.09 -4.87 31.14
N TYR A 320 8.53 -5.67 32.11
CA TYR A 320 7.94 -5.66 33.45
C TYR A 320 8.54 -4.50 34.27
N PRO A 321 7.79 -3.45 34.63
CA PRO A 321 8.38 -2.22 35.19
C PRO A 321 9.19 -2.42 36.47
N ALA A 322 8.81 -3.42 37.29
CA ALA A 322 9.49 -3.72 38.55
C ALA A 322 10.95 -4.18 38.38
N GLN A 323 11.34 -4.69 37.20
CA GLN A 323 12.69 -5.18 36.92
C GLN A 323 13.61 -4.08 36.36
N LEU A 324 13.04 -3.02 35.79
CA LEU A 324 13.80 -1.99 35.08
C LEU A 324 14.81 -1.26 35.96
N HIS A 325 14.50 -1.01 37.23
CA HIS A 325 15.34 -0.18 38.08
C HIS A 325 16.74 -0.76 38.30
N GLU A 326 16.83 -2.03 38.72
CA GLU A 326 18.10 -2.67 39.05
C GLU A 326 18.90 -2.99 37.79
N GLN A 327 18.25 -3.51 36.75
CA GLN A 327 18.93 -3.95 35.53
C GLN A 327 19.46 -2.80 34.70
N LEU A 328 18.81 -1.63 34.71
CA LEU A 328 19.27 -0.47 33.96
C LEU A 328 20.39 0.32 34.69
N TYR A 329 20.56 0.11 36.00
CA TYR A 329 21.50 0.88 36.81
C TYR A 329 22.97 0.87 36.34
N PRO A 330 23.54 -0.25 35.84
CA PRO A 330 24.94 -0.32 35.44
C PRO A 330 25.27 0.50 34.18
N PHE A 331 24.31 0.73 33.30
CA PHE A 331 24.54 1.32 31.99
C PHE A 331 24.59 2.85 32.10
N THR A 332 25.69 3.49 31.73
CA THR A 332 25.81 4.97 31.82
C THR A 332 26.13 5.63 30.49
N GLU A 333 26.62 4.84 29.53
CA GLU A 333 26.98 5.29 28.18
C GLU A 333 25.83 5.17 27.17
N VAL A 334 24.61 4.90 27.63
CA VAL A 334 23.42 4.75 26.77
C VAL A 334 23.19 6.02 25.96
N ARG A 335 23.07 5.86 24.63
CA ARG A 335 22.84 6.91 23.63
C ARG A 335 21.43 6.88 23.08
N THR A 336 20.81 5.71 22.97
CA THR A 336 19.40 5.58 22.58
C THR A 336 18.67 4.67 23.54
N PHE A 337 17.55 5.13 24.07
CA PHE A 337 16.72 4.37 24.99
C PHE A 337 15.26 4.40 24.53
N ALA A 338 14.65 3.22 24.42
CA ALA A 338 13.26 3.09 24.04
C ALA A 338 12.49 2.10 24.94
N ILE A 339 11.26 2.47 25.30
CA ILE A 339 10.27 1.57 25.89
C ILE A 339 8.98 1.72 25.09
N HIS A 340 8.42 0.59 24.66
CA HIS A 340 7.10 0.52 24.04
C HIS A 340 6.24 -0.48 24.81
N PHE A 341 5.01 -0.08 25.15
CA PHE A 341 3.97 -1.00 25.59
C PHE A 341 2.94 -1.17 24.47
N SER A 342 2.69 -2.42 24.12
CA SER A 342 1.66 -2.80 23.16
C SER A 342 0.27 -2.40 23.70
N PRO A 343 -0.68 -2.01 22.83
CA PRO A 343 -2.04 -1.72 23.23
C PRO A 343 -2.66 -2.86 24.05
N GLY A 344 -3.24 -2.53 25.20
CA GLY A 344 -3.86 -3.50 26.11
C GLY A 344 -2.87 -4.25 27.02
N ASN A 345 -1.56 -3.96 26.97
CA ASN A 345 -0.63 -4.54 27.93
C ASN A 345 -0.94 -4.08 29.36
N LYS A 346 -1.17 -5.05 30.25
CA LYS A 346 -1.52 -4.79 31.65
C LYS A 346 -0.37 -4.23 32.48
N SER A 347 0.88 -4.56 32.17
CA SER A 347 2.06 -4.07 32.91
C SER A 347 2.35 -2.60 32.64
N ALA A 348 1.83 -2.02 31.57
CA ALA A 348 1.93 -0.58 31.29
C ALA A 348 1.40 0.27 32.46
N ALA A 349 0.33 -0.20 33.12
CA ALA A 349 -0.29 0.46 34.28
C ALA A 349 0.60 0.43 35.54
N ASP A 350 1.58 -0.47 35.61
CA ASP A 350 2.50 -0.57 36.74
C ASP A 350 3.66 0.43 36.64
N MET A 351 3.91 1.00 35.45
CA MET A 351 4.97 1.99 35.26
C MET A 351 4.52 3.40 35.66
N LYS A 352 4.48 3.65 36.98
CA LYS A 352 4.03 4.93 37.56
C LYS A 352 5.06 6.06 37.47
N GLU A 353 6.32 5.72 37.23
CA GLU A 353 7.40 6.68 37.03
C GLU A 353 8.38 6.14 35.99
N LEU A 354 9.09 7.04 35.31
CA LEU A 354 10.20 6.62 34.45
C LEU A 354 11.33 5.99 35.29
N PRO A 355 12.07 4.98 34.76
CA PRO A 355 13.12 4.33 35.53
C PRO A 355 14.20 5.35 35.94
N LYS A 356 14.41 5.50 37.26
CA LYS A 356 15.37 6.44 37.84
C LYS A 356 16.81 6.35 37.28
N PRO A 357 17.34 5.18 36.86
CA PRO A 357 18.65 5.10 36.20
C PRO A 357 18.82 6.02 34.99
N LEU A 358 17.75 6.32 34.24
CA LEU A 358 17.81 7.19 33.04
C LEU A 358 18.43 8.57 33.34
N LYS A 359 18.27 9.09 34.56
CA LYS A 359 18.90 10.35 34.98
C LYS A 359 20.42 10.35 34.81
N ARG A 360 21.06 9.17 34.82
CA ARG A 360 22.51 8.97 34.71
C ARG A 360 22.99 8.88 33.27
N TYR A 361 22.11 8.73 32.27
CA TYR A 361 22.48 8.55 30.87
C TYR A 361 22.88 9.89 30.23
N LYS A 362 24.03 10.44 30.63
CA LYS A 362 24.46 11.80 30.21
C LYS A 362 24.79 11.89 28.73
N SER A 363 25.04 10.75 28.09
CA SER A 363 25.28 10.60 26.65
C SER A 363 24.01 10.33 25.84
N LEU A 364 22.83 10.34 26.45
CA LEU A 364 21.56 10.02 25.79
C LEU A 364 21.22 11.07 24.72
N ARG A 365 21.08 10.60 23.47
CA ARG A 365 20.71 11.40 22.29
C ARG A 365 19.27 11.17 21.86
N GLN A 366 18.73 9.98 22.09
CA GLN A 366 17.36 9.63 21.71
C GLN A 366 16.62 8.94 22.86
N LEU A 367 15.44 9.46 23.18
CA LEU A 367 14.53 8.89 24.17
C LEU A 367 13.15 8.68 23.53
N ASN A 368 12.74 7.43 23.37
CA ASN A 368 11.46 7.06 22.78
C ASN A 368 10.60 6.30 23.77
N LEU A 369 9.45 6.85 24.13
CA LEU A 369 8.52 6.26 25.08
C LEU A 369 7.15 6.16 24.43
N SER A 370 6.53 4.99 24.47
CA SER A 370 5.21 4.77 23.88
C SER A 370 4.37 3.84 24.75
N GLY A 371 3.08 4.13 24.86
CA GLY A 371 2.13 3.34 25.64
C GLY A 371 2.32 3.44 27.16
N ILE A 372 2.97 4.51 27.67
CA ILE A 372 3.30 4.63 29.10
C ILE A 372 2.15 5.27 29.91
N VAL A 373 1.01 4.58 29.95
CA VAL A 373 -0.29 5.14 30.36
C VAL A 373 -0.44 5.57 31.82
N ALA A 374 0.47 5.19 32.71
CA ALA A 374 0.41 5.51 34.14
C ALA A 374 1.32 6.70 34.56
N VAL A 375 2.02 7.31 33.62
CA VAL A 375 2.84 8.52 33.84
C VAL A 375 2.08 9.72 33.27
N ASP A 376 1.66 10.64 34.13
CA ASP A 376 0.94 11.85 33.71
C ASP A 376 1.87 13.03 33.33
N THR A 377 3.08 13.06 33.88
CA THR A 377 4.03 14.17 33.73
C THR A 377 5.45 13.65 33.59
N LEU A 378 6.20 14.22 32.64
CA LEU A 378 7.64 13.96 32.53
C LEU A 378 8.44 14.61 33.67
N PRO A 379 9.37 13.89 34.31
CA PRO A 379 10.10 14.42 35.45
C PRO A 379 11.11 15.51 35.04
N GLN A 380 11.31 16.49 35.93
CA GLN A 380 12.20 17.64 35.72
C GLN A 380 13.62 17.26 35.28
N TRP A 381 14.15 16.14 35.76
CA TRP A 381 15.54 15.71 35.50
C TRP A 381 15.81 15.35 34.03
N ILE A 382 14.79 15.17 33.18
CA ILE A 382 15.02 15.02 31.73
C ILE A 382 15.75 16.24 31.16
N GLY A 383 15.51 17.43 31.73
CA GLY A 383 16.26 18.64 31.38
C GLY A 383 17.76 18.57 31.66
N ASP A 384 18.25 17.56 32.41
CA ASP A 384 19.68 17.33 32.66
C ASP A 384 20.36 16.46 31.58
N LEU A 385 19.61 15.97 30.59
CA LEU A 385 20.12 15.14 29.48
C LEU A 385 20.57 16.02 28.32
N LYS A 386 21.67 16.76 28.53
CA LYS A 386 22.11 17.86 27.63
C LYS A 386 22.48 17.43 26.21
N GLU A 387 22.69 16.13 25.99
CA GLU A 387 22.99 15.54 24.68
C GLU A 387 21.73 15.09 23.92
N LEU A 388 20.53 15.24 24.50
CA LEU A 388 19.28 14.76 23.89
C LEU A 388 18.93 15.58 22.65
N GLU A 389 18.83 14.90 21.52
CA GLU A 389 18.52 15.44 20.20
C GLU A 389 17.09 15.07 19.76
N HIS A 390 16.62 13.87 20.17
CA HIS A 390 15.31 13.34 19.84
C HIS A 390 14.56 12.94 21.12
N LEU A 391 13.35 13.47 21.28
CA LEU A 391 12.40 13.07 22.30
C LEU A 391 11.09 12.66 21.63
N SER A 392 10.73 11.39 21.75
CA SER A 392 9.44 10.87 21.30
C SER A 392 8.65 10.33 22.48
N LEU A 393 7.41 10.78 22.60
CA LEU A 393 6.45 10.38 23.61
C LEU A 393 5.08 10.29 22.95
N SER A 394 4.59 9.09 22.67
CA SER A 394 3.30 8.90 22.00
C SER A 394 2.39 7.95 22.79
N GLU A 395 1.08 8.11 22.64
CA GLU A 395 0.07 7.19 23.20
C GLU A 395 0.19 7.00 24.72
N SER A 396 0.61 8.05 25.44
CA SER A 396 1.09 7.95 26.83
C SER A 396 0.26 8.73 27.84
N GLN A 397 -0.86 9.34 27.41
CA GLN A 397 -1.77 10.09 28.28
C GLN A 397 -1.14 11.27 29.05
N ILE A 398 0.01 11.78 28.59
CA ILE A 398 0.79 12.80 29.29
C ILE A 398 0.06 14.14 29.27
N GLU A 399 -0.18 14.72 30.44
CA GLU A 399 -0.92 15.98 30.61
C GLU A 399 0.01 17.20 30.61
N GLY A 400 1.26 17.02 31.04
CA GLY A 400 2.22 18.12 31.18
C GLY A 400 3.67 17.73 30.89
N ILE A 401 4.43 18.71 30.38
CA ILE A 401 5.86 18.60 30.12
C ILE A 401 6.58 19.69 30.91
N HIS A 402 7.57 19.29 31.70
CA HIS A 402 8.34 20.24 32.49
C HIS A 402 9.11 21.22 31.57
N PRO A 403 9.09 22.54 31.82
CA PRO A 403 9.72 23.55 30.93
C PRO A 403 11.21 23.34 30.64
N TYR A 404 11.94 22.63 31.50
CA TYR A 404 13.36 22.35 31.31
C TYR A 404 13.67 21.40 30.15
N ILE A 405 12.70 20.63 29.68
CA ILE A 405 12.85 19.83 28.44
C ILE A 405 13.02 20.77 27.24
N PHE A 406 12.30 21.88 27.24
CA PHE A 406 12.40 22.92 26.22
C PHE A 406 13.60 23.86 26.39
N GLN A 407 14.52 23.54 27.32
CA GLN A 407 15.82 24.20 27.50
C GLN A 407 16.99 23.28 27.10
N LEU A 408 16.71 22.12 26.51
CA LEU A 408 17.74 21.20 26.04
C LEU A 408 18.46 21.80 24.83
N PRO A 409 19.80 21.97 24.88
CA PRO A 409 20.53 22.79 23.91
C PRO A 409 20.73 22.11 22.55
N LYS A 410 20.37 20.84 22.42
CA LYS A 410 20.54 20.03 21.21
C LYS A 410 19.23 19.43 20.69
N LEU A 411 18.10 19.70 21.36
CA LEU A 411 16.82 19.10 20.99
C LEU A 411 16.37 19.62 19.62
N LYS A 412 16.23 18.71 18.67
CA LYS A 412 15.84 18.99 17.28
C LYS A 412 14.49 18.38 16.93
N PHE A 413 14.23 17.17 17.41
CA PHE A 413 13.04 16.39 17.11
C PHE A 413 12.26 16.17 18.40
N CYS A 414 11.05 16.70 18.47
CA CYS A 414 10.18 16.57 19.62
C CYS A 414 8.80 16.08 19.16
N TYR A 415 8.53 14.79 19.37
CA TYR A 415 7.29 14.14 18.98
C TYR A 415 6.48 13.83 20.22
N LEU A 416 5.36 14.51 20.37
CA LEU A 416 4.53 14.50 21.57
C LEU A 416 3.05 14.26 21.21
N GLY A 417 2.79 13.77 20.00
CA GLY A 417 1.44 13.48 19.52
C GLY A 417 0.74 12.37 20.32
N ASN A 418 -0.59 12.35 20.27
CA ASN A 418 -1.42 11.35 20.95
C ASN A 418 -1.22 11.32 22.48
N ASN A 419 -1.25 12.50 23.12
CA ASN A 419 -1.19 12.67 24.57
C ASN A 419 -2.38 13.53 25.05
N ARG A 420 -2.27 14.13 26.24
CA ARG A 420 -3.29 14.99 26.85
C ARG A 420 -2.74 16.39 27.17
N LEU A 421 -1.74 16.85 26.44
CA LEU A 421 -1.08 18.12 26.71
C LEU A 421 -2.08 19.27 26.61
N GLN A 422 -2.22 20.04 27.69
CA GLN A 422 -3.14 21.18 27.74
C GLN A 422 -2.45 22.51 27.39
N SER A 423 -1.12 22.58 27.55
CA SER A 423 -0.32 23.76 27.26
C SER A 423 1.14 23.40 26.96
N LEU A 424 1.86 24.35 26.37
CA LEU A 424 3.31 24.29 26.16
C LEU A 424 4.02 25.38 26.96
N ALA A 425 5.32 25.16 27.21
CA ALA A 425 6.14 26.16 27.88
C ALA A 425 6.23 27.46 27.05
N PRO A 426 6.30 28.65 27.68
CA PRO A 426 6.40 29.92 26.95
C PRO A 426 7.65 30.06 26.07
N ALA A 427 8.72 29.33 26.38
CA ALA A 427 9.97 29.33 25.63
C ALA A 427 10.28 27.90 25.15
N LEU A 428 10.70 27.80 23.89
CA LEU A 428 11.07 26.57 23.20
C LEU A 428 12.55 26.66 22.76
N PRO A 429 13.25 25.54 22.56
CA PRO A 429 14.62 25.56 22.09
C PRO A 429 14.69 26.09 20.65
N ASP A 430 15.55 27.07 20.41
CA ASP A 430 15.81 27.60 19.07
C ASP A 430 16.34 26.52 18.10
N THR A 431 16.84 25.40 18.60
CA THR A 431 17.35 24.26 17.82
C THR A 431 16.27 23.32 17.28
N LEU A 432 15.00 23.49 17.65
CA LEU A 432 13.93 22.62 17.17
C LEU A 432 13.79 22.72 15.65
N GLU A 433 13.78 21.56 15.00
CA GLU A 433 13.53 21.40 13.57
C GLU A 433 12.14 20.80 13.31
N PHE A 434 11.71 19.86 14.17
CA PHE A 434 10.43 19.16 14.06
C PHE A 434 9.72 19.13 15.42
N LEU A 435 8.47 19.58 15.43
CA LEU A 435 7.60 19.55 16.60
C LEU A 435 6.22 18.98 16.23
N LEU A 436 5.93 17.77 16.71
CA LEU A 436 4.67 17.07 16.44
C LEU A 436 3.84 17.01 17.72
N LEU A 437 2.65 17.60 17.70
CA LEU A 437 1.76 17.82 18.84
C LEU A 437 0.32 17.40 18.53
N GLU A 438 0.11 16.68 17.43
CA GLU A 438 -1.20 16.24 16.99
C GLU A 438 -1.92 15.44 18.06
N ASN A 439 -3.26 15.53 18.08
CA ASN A 439 -4.09 14.77 19.01
C ASN A 439 -3.70 14.98 20.48
N ASN A 440 -3.81 16.23 20.92
CA ASN A 440 -3.60 16.68 22.30
C ASN A 440 -4.78 17.58 22.73
N GLN A 441 -4.67 18.25 23.88
CA GLN A 441 -5.70 19.11 24.45
C GLN A 441 -5.28 20.60 24.44
N LEU A 442 -4.41 21.00 23.51
CA LEU A 442 -3.89 22.35 23.44
C LEU A 442 -4.99 23.33 23.03
N THR A 443 -5.22 24.34 23.87
CA THR A 443 -6.19 25.43 23.59
C THR A 443 -5.53 26.70 23.03
N SER A 444 -4.21 26.83 23.24
CA SER A 444 -3.39 27.94 22.73
C SER A 444 -1.94 27.50 22.56
N LEU A 445 -1.16 28.29 21.82
CA LEU A 445 0.25 28.06 21.53
C LEU A 445 1.10 29.28 21.94
N PRO A 446 2.33 29.08 22.44
CA PRO A 446 3.20 30.19 22.83
C PRO A 446 3.70 30.97 21.61
N ALA A 447 3.76 32.31 21.74
CA ALA A 447 4.22 33.19 20.67
C ALA A 447 5.71 33.01 20.27
N SER A 448 6.47 32.25 21.05
CA SER A 448 7.86 31.87 20.72
C SER A 448 7.94 30.89 19.54
N LEU A 449 6.90 30.08 19.27
CA LEU A 449 6.87 29.14 18.16
C LEU A 449 7.14 29.82 16.81
N ALA A 450 6.48 30.96 16.56
CA ALA A 450 6.64 31.73 15.33
C ALA A 450 8.04 32.37 15.18
N LYS A 451 8.90 32.30 16.22
CA LYS A 451 10.26 32.85 16.22
C LYS A 451 11.35 31.79 16.02
N LEU A 452 10.98 30.50 15.99
CA LEU A 452 11.92 29.40 15.84
C LEU A 452 12.41 29.33 14.39
N LYS A 453 13.63 29.82 14.14
CA LYS A 453 14.21 29.95 12.80
C LYS A 453 14.56 28.63 12.12
N HIS A 454 14.70 27.57 12.90
CA HIS A 454 15.08 26.25 12.42
C HIS A 454 13.89 25.29 12.30
N LEU A 455 12.70 25.69 12.76
CA LEU A 455 11.51 24.86 12.75
C LEU A 455 11.00 24.72 11.32
N LYS A 456 11.12 23.51 10.77
CA LYS A 456 10.69 23.14 9.42
C LYS A 456 9.28 22.58 9.43
N SER A 457 8.96 21.78 10.45
CA SER A 457 7.68 21.09 10.56
C SER A 457 7.02 21.30 11.92
N LEU A 458 5.75 21.68 11.89
CA LEU A 458 4.88 21.80 13.05
C LEU A 458 3.56 21.08 12.77
N ASN A 459 3.26 20.01 13.50
CA ASN A 459 1.94 19.41 13.49
C ASN A 459 1.19 19.77 14.77
N ILE A 460 0.07 20.48 14.63
CA ILE A 460 -0.81 20.90 15.74
C ILE A 460 -2.27 20.51 15.46
N SER A 461 -2.49 19.61 14.51
CA SER A 461 -3.82 19.10 14.16
C SER A 461 -4.45 18.38 15.35
N ARG A 462 -5.77 18.19 15.32
CA ARG A 462 -6.55 17.47 16.35
C ARG A 462 -6.32 18.02 17.76
N ASN A 463 -6.25 19.34 17.87
CA ASN A 463 -6.19 20.06 19.15
C ASN A 463 -7.35 21.08 19.25
N PRO A 464 -7.93 21.33 20.44
CA PRO A 464 -9.01 22.30 20.64
C PRO A 464 -8.50 23.76 20.66
N LEU A 465 -7.61 24.11 19.73
CA LEU A 465 -7.02 25.44 19.60
C LEU A 465 -8.09 26.49 19.33
N GLN A 466 -8.07 27.58 20.08
CA GLN A 466 -9.00 28.71 19.90
C GLN A 466 -8.36 29.89 19.18
N LYS A 467 -7.03 30.00 19.27
CA LYS A 467 -6.23 31.09 18.68
C LYS A 467 -4.83 30.58 18.35
N LEU A 468 -4.24 31.17 17.31
CA LEU A 468 -2.86 30.95 16.90
C LEU A 468 -2.04 32.23 17.11
N PRO A 469 -0.77 32.13 17.53
CA PRO A 469 0.13 33.28 17.52
C PRO A 469 0.41 33.74 16.08
N PRO A 470 0.55 35.05 15.83
CA PRO A 470 0.89 35.57 14.50
C PRO A 470 2.22 35.01 13.99
N GLY A 471 2.30 34.71 12.70
CA GLY A 471 3.52 34.28 12.02
C GLY A 471 3.70 32.78 11.88
N LEU A 472 2.80 31.94 12.43
CA LEU A 472 2.84 30.48 12.23
C LEU A 472 2.63 30.10 10.77
N GLU A 473 1.93 30.93 9.99
CA GLU A 473 1.73 30.76 8.54
C GLU A 473 3.02 30.77 7.71
N ASN A 474 4.15 31.15 8.31
CA ASN A 474 5.45 31.16 7.67
C ASN A 474 6.28 29.89 7.94
N ILE A 475 5.78 28.96 8.76
CA ILE A 475 6.42 27.65 8.94
C ILE A 475 6.18 26.83 7.68
N GLU A 476 7.25 26.26 7.12
CA GLU A 476 7.26 25.57 5.82
C GLU A 476 6.22 24.44 5.77
N HIS A 477 6.22 23.56 6.78
CA HIS A 477 5.26 22.47 6.90
C HIS A 477 4.42 22.64 8.17
N LEU A 478 3.32 23.38 8.06
CA LEU A 478 2.32 23.53 9.13
C LEU A 478 1.10 22.63 8.87
N GLU A 479 0.93 21.64 9.73
CA GLU A 479 -0.25 20.77 9.73
C GLU A 479 -1.26 21.22 10.78
N LEU A 480 -2.45 21.56 10.30
CA LEU A 480 -3.60 22.06 11.04
C LEU A 480 -4.85 21.81 10.18
N GLU A 481 -6.01 21.57 10.78
CA GLU A 481 -7.25 21.40 10.04
C GLU A 481 -7.56 22.64 9.19
N LEU A 482 -7.96 22.45 7.93
CA LEU A 482 -8.16 23.53 6.97
C LEU A 482 -9.16 24.58 7.47
N GLU A 483 -10.22 24.17 8.16
CA GLU A 483 -11.20 25.08 8.78
C GLU A 483 -10.56 26.06 9.77
N LYS A 484 -9.61 25.58 10.57
CA LYS A 484 -8.85 26.43 11.50
C LYS A 484 -7.86 27.30 10.77
N LYS A 485 -7.20 26.80 9.71
CA LYS A 485 -6.35 27.63 8.84
C LYS A 485 -7.15 28.80 8.26
N LEU A 486 -8.33 28.52 7.68
CA LEU A 486 -9.23 29.53 7.09
C LEU A 486 -9.76 30.54 8.11
N SER A 487 -10.02 30.13 9.36
CA SER A 487 -10.61 31.00 10.39
C SER A 487 -9.58 31.74 11.27
N MET A 488 -8.36 31.23 11.39
CA MET A 488 -7.36 31.74 12.35
C MET A 488 -6.11 32.35 11.70
N MET A 489 -5.95 32.28 10.38
CA MET A 489 -4.75 32.73 9.66
C MET A 489 -5.10 33.55 8.41
N ASP A 490 -4.16 34.33 7.87
CA ASP A 490 -4.29 34.83 6.48
C ASP A 490 -4.05 33.66 5.51
N TYR A 491 -5.13 32.92 5.26
CA TYR A 491 -5.17 31.79 4.36
C TYR A 491 -5.83 32.14 3.02
N SER A 492 -5.76 33.41 2.61
CA SER A 492 -6.34 33.86 1.34
C SER A 492 -5.44 33.52 0.14
N TYR A 493 -6.06 33.05 -0.95
CA TYR A 493 -5.38 32.87 -2.22
C TYR A 493 -5.04 34.22 -2.85
N LYS A 494 -3.83 34.36 -3.38
CA LYS A 494 -3.31 35.64 -3.91
C LYS A 494 -3.30 35.72 -5.45
N GLY A 495 -3.94 34.76 -6.14
CA GLY A 495 -3.88 34.64 -7.60
C GLY A 495 -2.57 34.00 -8.08
N ALA A 496 -2.60 33.36 -9.25
CA ALA A 496 -1.41 32.70 -9.81
C ALA A 496 -0.25 33.67 -10.10
N ASP A 497 -0.55 34.94 -10.44
CA ASP A 497 0.45 35.98 -10.71
C ASP A 497 0.73 36.89 -9.49
N GLY A 498 0.12 36.60 -8.34
CA GLY A 498 0.24 37.38 -7.11
C GLY A 498 -0.48 38.73 -7.11
N LYS A 499 -1.26 39.07 -8.15
CA LYS A 499 -1.99 40.36 -8.25
C LYS A 499 -3.40 40.31 -7.64
N GLY A 500 -3.75 39.20 -6.98
CA GLY A 500 -5.06 38.96 -6.39
C GLY A 500 -5.99 38.15 -7.28
N ILE A 501 -7.18 37.84 -6.77
CA ILE A 501 -8.23 37.13 -7.50
C ILE A 501 -9.05 38.10 -8.36
N ILE A 502 -9.50 37.66 -9.52
CA ILE A 502 -10.55 38.33 -10.30
C ILE A 502 -11.92 37.70 -10.02
N SER A 503 -12.99 38.41 -10.36
CA SER A 503 -14.35 37.85 -10.32
C SER A 503 -14.52 36.78 -11.40
N TYR A 504 -15.18 35.68 -11.04
CA TYR A 504 -15.63 34.62 -11.94
C TYR A 504 -17.09 34.28 -11.66
N ASP A 505 -17.75 33.65 -12.62
CA ASP A 505 -19.12 33.16 -12.49
C ASP A 505 -19.10 31.71 -12.03
N ASP A 506 -19.50 31.47 -10.79
CA ASP A 506 -19.47 30.15 -10.17
C ASP A 506 -20.58 29.23 -10.70
N THR A 507 -21.64 29.80 -11.28
CA THR A 507 -22.80 29.04 -11.77
C THR A 507 -22.44 28.13 -12.95
N LEU A 508 -21.36 28.45 -13.68
CA LEU A 508 -20.89 27.73 -14.86
C LEU A 508 -20.47 26.27 -14.55
N PHE A 509 -20.10 25.98 -13.30
CA PHE A 509 -19.53 24.69 -12.90
C PHE A 509 -20.58 23.66 -12.46
N PHE A 510 -21.84 24.06 -12.26
CA PHE A 510 -22.88 23.20 -11.67
C PHE A 510 -23.94 22.77 -12.67
N ALA A 511 -24.38 21.51 -12.55
CA ALA A 511 -25.33 20.88 -13.45
C ALA A 511 -26.74 21.48 -13.34
N HIS A 512 -27.14 21.98 -12.17
CA HIS A 512 -28.46 22.60 -11.99
C HIS A 512 -28.65 23.90 -12.80
N ASN A 513 -27.57 24.48 -13.34
CA ASN A 513 -27.63 25.62 -14.26
C ASN A 513 -27.71 25.21 -15.74
N ASP A 514 -27.61 23.91 -16.04
CA ASP A 514 -27.85 23.34 -17.37
C ASP A 514 -29.18 22.58 -17.38
N LYS A 515 -30.15 23.06 -18.16
CA LYS A 515 -31.52 22.52 -18.16
C LYS A 515 -31.60 21.03 -18.48
N GLU A 516 -30.73 20.56 -19.38
CA GLU A 516 -30.73 19.16 -19.80
C GLU A 516 -30.18 18.26 -18.69
N LEU A 517 -29.06 18.65 -18.10
CA LEU A 517 -28.44 17.90 -17.00
C LEU A 517 -29.32 17.91 -15.75
N GLN A 518 -29.93 19.06 -15.42
CA GLN A 518 -30.86 19.18 -14.30
C GLN A 518 -32.06 18.23 -14.49
N GLN A 519 -32.70 18.25 -15.66
CA GLN A 519 -33.86 17.39 -15.93
C GLN A 519 -33.50 15.90 -15.90
N GLY A 520 -32.34 15.54 -16.46
CA GLY A 520 -31.82 14.17 -16.42
C GLY A 520 -31.58 13.70 -14.99
N LEU A 521 -30.90 14.50 -14.18
CA LEU A 521 -30.64 14.21 -12.77
C LEU A 521 -31.95 14.05 -11.98
N GLU A 522 -32.91 14.96 -12.15
CA GLU A 522 -34.20 14.87 -11.46
C GLU A 522 -35.00 13.62 -11.81
N THR A 523 -34.91 13.19 -13.08
CA THR A 523 -35.56 11.96 -13.56
C THR A 523 -34.94 10.74 -12.90
N VAL A 524 -33.60 10.64 -12.90
CA VAL A 524 -32.91 9.52 -12.27
C VAL A 524 -33.15 9.48 -10.75
N ILE A 525 -33.13 10.63 -10.06
CA ILE A 525 -33.45 10.70 -8.63
C ILE A 525 -34.87 10.17 -8.35
N ALA A 526 -35.83 10.43 -9.24
CA ALA A 526 -37.18 9.87 -9.13
C ALA A 526 -37.21 8.36 -9.38
N ASP A 527 -36.55 7.89 -10.44
CA ASP A 527 -36.54 6.48 -10.83
C ASP A 527 -35.84 5.60 -9.79
N GLN A 528 -34.80 6.11 -9.13
CA GLN A 528 -34.07 5.43 -8.05
C GLN A 528 -34.69 5.62 -6.65
N ASN A 529 -35.84 6.30 -6.55
CA ASN A 529 -36.51 6.60 -5.26
C ASN A 529 -35.69 7.44 -4.26
N LEU A 530 -34.76 8.27 -4.73
CA LEU A 530 -33.83 9.07 -3.92
C LEU A 530 -34.35 10.48 -3.60
N GLN A 531 -35.67 10.68 -3.55
CA GLN A 531 -36.29 12.01 -3.39
C GLN A 531 -35.90 12.72 -2.09
N LEU A 532 -35.60 11.97 -1.02
CA LEU A 532 -35.12 12.51 0.25
C LEU A 532 -33.82 13.32 0.07
N TYR A 533 -32.96 12.87 -0.86
CA TYR A 533 -31.62 13.41 -1.11
C TYR A 533 -31.58 14.43 -2.25
N ARG A 534 -32.74 14.75 -2.84
CA ARG A 534 -32.84 15.56 -4.07
C ARG A 534 -32.10 16.90 -3.96
N GLN A 535 -32.26 17.60 -2.84
CA GLN A 535 -31.67 18.92 -2.66
C GLN A 535 -30.14 18.85 -2.71
N GLY A 536 -29.52 18.05 -1.83
CA GLY A 536 -28.07 17.89 -1.81
C GLY A 536 -27.49 17.38 -3.13
N LEU A 537 -28.12 16.37 -3.75
CA LEU A 537 -27.67 15.85 -5.05
C LEU A 537 -27.71 16.91 -6.16
N THR A 538 -28.74 17.76 -6.18
CA THR A 538 -28.89 18.83 -7.19
C THR A 538 -27.87 19.96 -6.99
N GLU A 539 -27.60 20.34 -5.75
CA GLU A 539 -26.67 21.41 -5.41
C GLU A 539 -25.20 21.00 -5.62
N LEU A 540 -24.86 19.73 -5.36
CA LEU A 540 -23.50 19.22 -5.57
C LEU A 540 -23.20 18.81 -7.02
N ALA A 541 -24.21 18.42 -7.81
CA ALA A 541 -23.96 17.92 -9.16
C ALA A 541 -23.18 18.92 -10.03
N ARG A 542 -22.04 18.48 -10.57
CA ARG A 542 -21.15 19.27 -11.43
C ARG A 542 -21.50 19.12 -12.90
N LYS A 543 -21.39 20.22 -13.66
CA LYS A 543 -21.46 20.21 -15.13
C LYS A 543 -20.17 19.57 -15.68
N SER A 544 -20.15 18.24 -15.72
CA SER A 544 -18.96 17.45 -16.02
C SER A 544 -18.88 17.10 -17.50
N VAL A 545 -17.66 16.96 -18.01
CA VAL A 545 -17.40 16.42 -19.35
C VAL A 545 -16.71 15.07 -19.21
N ALA A 546 -17.34 14.02 -19.71
CA ALA A 546 -16.80 12.68 -19.82
C ALA A 546 -15.85 12.61 -21.01
N ILE A 547 -14.77 11.85 -20.84
CA ILE A 547 -13.75 11.64 -21.87
C ILE A 547 -13.45 10.15 -21.97
N VAL A 548 -13.44 9.64 -23.20
CA VAL A 548 -13.05 8.27 -23.52
C VAL A 548 -12.04 8.28 -24.66
N THR A 549 -10.99 7.50 -24.52
CA THR A 549 -10.01 7.24 -25.59
C THR A 549 -10.61 6.31 -26.64
N THR A 550 -10.39 6.62 -27.91
CA THR A 550 -11.02 5.91 -29.03
C THR A 550 -9.99 5.16 -29.88
N ASP A 551 -9.66 5.69 -31.06
CA ASP A 551 -8.68 5.09 -31.96
C ASP A 551 -7.27 5.61 -31.63
N GLU A 552 -6.25 4.80 -31.92
CA GLU A 552 -4.85 5.24 -31.89
C GLU A 552 -4.68 6.50 -32.75
N ASP A 553 -3.90 7.45 -32.24
CA ASP A 553 -3.56 8.67 -32.96
C ASP A 553 -2.18 8.54 -33.62
N HIS A 554 -2.18 8.38 -34.94
CA HIS A 554 -0.98 8.31 -35.76
C HIS A 554 -0.41 9.69 -36.16
N TYR A 555 -0.82 10.76 -35.48
CA TYR A 555 -0.37 12.14 -35.70
C TYR A 555 -0.71 12.71 -37.08
N GLU A 556 -1.82 12.26 -37.68
CA GLU A 556 -2.28 12.73 -39.00
C GLU A 556 -2.94 14.11 -38.94
N GLN A 557 -3.65 14.40 -37.85
CA GLN A 557 -4.26 15.68 -37.56
C GLN A 557 -3.43 16.39 -36.49
N LYS A 558 -3.20 17.69 -36.66
CA LYS A 558 -2.54 18.50 -35.63
C LYS A 558 -3.57 19.15 -34.75
N GLY A 559 -3.30 19.19 -33.45
CA GLY A 559 -4.09 19.93 -32.48
C GLY A 559 -5.49 19.36 -32.24
N ASN A 560 -5.74 18.10 -32.59
CA ASN A 560 -6.88 17.36 -32.05
C ASN A 560 -6.64 17.03 -30.57
N SER A 561 -7.69 16.74 -29.83
CA SER A 561 -7.53 16.19 -28.48
C SER A 561 -6.89 14.79 -28.51
N ARG A 562 -5.89 14.57 -27.63
CA ARG A 562 -5.10 13.33 -27.54
C ARG A 562 -4.67 13.06 -26.11
N PHE A 563 -4.69 11.78 -25.73
CA PHE A 563 -4.11 11.26 -24.49
C PHE A 563 -2.95 10.32 -24.83
N GLY A 564 -1.85 10.42 -24.10
CA GLY A 564 -0.62 9.67 -24.37
C GLY A 564 0.15 10.19 -25.60
N GLY A 565 1.32 9.59 -25.84
CA GLY A 565 2.21 9.97 -26.93
C GLY A 565 2.98 11.27 -26.68
N LEU A 566 3.02 12.12 -27.71
CA LEU A 566 3.69 13.42 -27.69
C LEU A 566 2.73 14.55 -28.12
N PRO A 567 2.97 15.81 -27.68
CA PRO A 567 2.16 16.98 -28.02
C PRO A 567 2.45 17.53 -29.43
N ASP A 568 1.44 18.18 -30.03
CA ASP A 568 1.64 19.11 -31.14
C ASP A 568 1.93 20.51 -30.59
N LEU A 569 3.21 20.90 -30.50
CA LEU A 569 3.64 22.16 -29.87
C LEU A 569 3.66 23.34 -30.87
N PRO A 570 3.48 24.60 -30.41
CA PRO A 570 3.69 25.76 -31.27
C PRO A 570 5.11 25.80 -31.84
N ALA A 571 5.25 26.13 -33.13
CA ALA A 571 6.55 26.15 -33.80
C ALA A 571 7.60 26.98 -33.03
N GLY A 572 8.79 26.40 -32.83
CA GLY A 572 9.89 27.04 -32.10
C GLY A 572 9.84 26.90 -30.57
N THR A 573 8.82 26.21 -30.03
CA THR A 573 8.73 25.87 -28.61
C THR A 573 9.54 24.62 -28.32
N SER A 574 10.48 24.70 -27.38
CA SER A 574 11.20 23.52 -26.89
C SER A 574 10.26 22.59 -26.12
N TYR A 575 10.51 21.28 -26.19
CA TYR A 575 9.79 20.32 -25.37
C TYR A 575 10.01 20.63 -23.87
N PRO A 576 8.94 20.68 -23.05
CA PRO A 576 9.07 20.98 -21.63
C PRO A 576 10.02 20.04 -20.91
N SER A 577 10.95 20.62 -20.14
CA SER A 577 12.03 19.89 -19.48
C SER A 577 12.47 20.55 -18.18
N PHE A 578 13.18 19.80 -17.36
CA PHE A 578 13.80 20.26 -16.13
C PHE A 578 15.24 19.71 -16.01
N THR A 579 15.98 20.23 -15.04
CA THR A 579 17.33 19.74 -14.73
C THR A 579 17.23 18.68 -13.63
N SER A 580 17.57 17.43 -13.93
CA SER A 580 17.58 16.33 -12.96
C SER A 580 18.76 16.44 -11.98
N TYR A 581 18.73 15.62 -10.93
CA TYR A 581 19.74 15.62 -9.85
C TYR A 581 21.17 15.37 -10.33
N ASP A 582 21.34 14.66 -11.44
CA ASP A 582 22.64 14.42 -12.10
C ASP A 582 23.12 15.58 -12.99
N GLY A 583 22.32 16.65 -13.09
CA GLY A 583 22.58 17.82 -13.92
C GLY A 583 22.19 17.67 -15.40
N SER A 584 21.63 16.52 -15.81
CA SER A 584 21.13 16.34 -17.17
C SER A 584 19.77 17.03 -17.36
N SER A 585 19.42 17.35 -18.61
CA SER A 585 18.11 17.89 -18.95
C SER A 585 17.20 16.74 -19.34
N LYS A 586 16.03 16.66 -18.68
CA LYS A 586 15.05 15.59 -18.86
C LYS A 586 13.69 16.16 -19.20
N GLY A 587 13.02 15.54 -20.16
CA GLY A 587 11.69 15.92 -20.60
C GLY A 587 10.63 15.54 -19.56
N LEU A 588 9.63 16.40 -19.40
CA LEU A 588 8.43 16.08 -18.61
C LEU A 588 7.59 15.01 -19.31
N GLN A 589 6.91 14.18 -18.54
CA GLN A 589 5.97 13.18 -19.05
C GLN A 589 4.74 13.89 -19.62
N PHE A 590 4.45 13.67 -20.91
CA PHE A 590 3.22 14.17 -21.53
C PHE A 590 2.05 13.26 -21.16
N ILE A 591 0.95 13.88 -20.72
CA ILE A 591 -0.30 13.20 -20.37
C ILE A 591 -1.34 13.42 -21.45
N SER A 592 -1.64 14.67 -21.79
CA SER A 592 -2.66 14.95 -22.80
C SER A 592 -2.53 16.34 -23.42
N GLN A 593 -3.11 16.49 -24.61
CA GLN A 593 -3.50 17.77 -25.17
C GLN A 593 -5.01 17.79 -25.38
N LEU A 594 -5.67 18.87 -24.97
CA LEU A 594 -7.11 19.06 -25.09
C LEU A 594 -7.38 20.29 -25.94
N ASN A 595 -8.00 20.09 -27.10
CA ASN A 595 -8.47 21.21 -27.92
C ASN A 595 -9.79 21.72 -27.33
N CYS A 596 -9.79 22.95 -26.83
CA CYS A 596 -10.95 23.50 -26.14
C CYS A 596 -12.17 23.66 -27.07
N ALA A 597 -11.97 23.74 -28.39
CA ALA A 597 -13.07 23.78 -29.35
C ALA A 597 -13.86 22.45 -29.38
N ASP A 598 -13.21 21.31 -29.13
CA ASP A 598 -13.84 19.98 -29.13
C ASP A 598 -14.87 19.86 -28.00
N VAL A 599 -14.63 20.50 -26.87
CA VAL A 599 -15.50 20.46 -25.67
C VAL A 599 -16.35 21.71 -25.47
N ALA A 600 -16.18 22.74 -26.29
CA ALA A 600 -16.88 24.02 -26.13
C ALA A 600 -18.41 23.89 -26.16
N HIS A 601 -18.96 22.95 -26.93
CA HIS A 601 -20.42 22.77 -27.02
C HIS A 601 -21.04 22.07 -25.78
N LEU A 602 -20.21 21.54 -24.88
CA LEU A 602 -20.61 20.77 -23.71
C LEU A 602 -20.56 21.56 -22.39
N GLN A 603 -19.73 22.62 -22.36
CA GLN A 603 -19.43 23.39 -21.15
C GLN A 603 -19.12 24.86 -21.45
N ASP A 604 -19.08 25.71 -20.42
CA ASP A 604 -18.91 27.17 -20.56
C ASP A 604 -17.75 27.77 -19.73
N TYR A 605 -17.02 26.95 -18.98
CA TYR A 605 -15.96 27.38 -18.06
C TYR A 605 -14.54 27.35 -18.64
N LEU A 606 -14.23 26.44 -19.56
CA LEU A 606 -12.95 26.44 -20.29
C LEU A 606 -12.97 27.48 -21.42
N PRO A 607 -11.79 27.90 -21.92
CA PRO A 607 -11.70 28.68 -23.15
C PRO A 607 -12.50 28.06 -24.30
N ARG A 608 -12.95 28.88 -25.25
CA ARG A 608 -13.73 28.39 -26.41
C ARG A 608 -12.86 27.87 -27.55
N THR A 609 -11.59 28.26 -27.56
CA THR A 609 -10.57 27.95 -28.57
C THR A 609 -9.24 27.69 -27.87
N GLY A 610 -8.25 27.23 -28.63
CA GLY A 610 -6.92 26.94 -28.13
C GLY A 610 -6.75 25.51 -27.63
N ILE A 611 -5.52 25.19 -27.22
CA ILE A 611 -5.11 23.87 -26.76
C ILE A 611 -4.53 23.99 -25.36
N LEU A 612 -5.01 23.15 -24.46
CA LEU A 612 -4.39 22.90 -23.16
C LEU A 612 -3.47 21.69 -23.27
N TYR A 613 -2.25 21.80 -22.75
CA TYR A 613 -1.29 20.69 -22.68
C TYR A 613 -1.02 20.38 -21.22
N PHE A 614 -1.02 19.10 -20.88
CA PHE A 614 -0.83 18.60 -19.52
C PHE A 614 0.43 17.72 -19.49
N PHE A 615 1.34 18.10 -18.60
CA PHE A 615 2.54 17.33 -18.29
C PHE A 615 2.65 17.14 -16.78
N ILE A 616 3.32 16.06 -16.40
CA ILE A 616 3.81 15.84 -15.04
C ILE A 616 5.32 15.56 -15.12
N ARG A 617 6.01 15.76 -14.00
CA ARG A 617 7.42 15.37 -13.91
C ARG A 617 7.60 13.85 -13.99
N ASP A 618 6.88 13.14 -13.13
CA ASP A 618 6.81 11.68 -12.99
C ASP A 618 5.64 11.32 -12.06
N GLN A 619 5.50 10.03 -11.72
CA GLN A 619 4.53 9.51 -10.76
C GLN A 619 5.02 9.51 -9.29
N ASP A 620 6.13 10.19 -8.97
CA ASP A 620 6.67 10.28 -7.60
C ASP A 620 6.48 11.70 -7.03
N ASP A 621 6.91 12.72 -7.77
CA ASP A 621 6.86 14.14 -7.41
C ASP A 621 5.55 14.82 -7.90
N PHE A 622 4.89 14.27 -8.93
CA PHE A 622 3.66 14.80 -9.55
C PHE A 622 3.68 16.30 -9.92
N GLU A 623 4.85 16.91 -10.03
CA GLU A 623 4.98 18.33 -10.33
C GLU A 623 4.38 18.64 -11.72
N PRO A 624 3.28 19.42 -11.81
CA PRO A 624 2.58 19.59 -13.07
C PRO A 624 3.10 20.78 -13.86
N LEU A 625 3.02 20.67 -15.19
CA LEU A 625 3.06 21.81 -16.09
C LEU A 625 1.81 21.79 -16.97
N VAL A 626 1.01 22.86 -16.88
CA VAL A 626 -0.13 23.08 -17.76
C VAL A 626 0.11 24.30 -18.63
N MET A 627 0.06 24.12 -19.94
CA MET A 627 0.25 25.17 -20.93
C MET A 627 -1.04 25.44 -21.70
N TYR A 628 -1.28 26.70 -22.05
CA TYR A 628 -2.41 27.09 -22.90
C TYR A 628 -1.91 27.86 -24.13
N TYR A 629 -2.31 27.41 -25.31
CA TYR A 629 -1.99 28.06 -26.58
C TYR A 629 -3.27 28.41 -27.36
N ASP A 630 -3.49 29.70 -27.60
CA ASP A 630 -4.63 30.24 -28.36
C ASP A 630 -4.18 30.92 -29.67
N GLY A 631 -3.02 30.53 -30.18
CA GLY A 631 -2.47 31.06 -31.42
C GLY A 631 -2.98 30.32 -32.66
N ASP A 632 -2.39 30.62 -33.81
CA ASP A 632 -2.74 29.96 -35.08
C ASP A 632 -2.35 28.46 -35.02
N MET A 633 -3.35 27.58 -35.09
CA MET A 633 -3.18 26.13 -35.05
C MET A 633 -2.45 25.58 -36.29
N SER A 634 -2.43 26.32 -37.40
CA SER A 634 -1.65 25.91 -38.59
C SER A 634 -0.14 25.96 -38.37
N LEU A 635 0.31 26.72 -37.36
CA LEU A 635 1.71 26.85 -36.96
C LEU A 635 2.17 25.78 -35.97
N LEU A 636 1.32 24.81 -35.63
CA LEU A 636 1.73 23.71 -34.76
C LEU A 636 2.77 22.83 -35.48
N GLN A 637 3.83 22.49 -34.75
CA GLN A 637 4.73 21.40 -35.08
C GLN A 637 4.09 20.11 -34.61
N SER A 638 4.00 19.11 -35.50
CA SER A 638 3.45 17.82 -35.12
C SER A 638 4.39 17.09 -34.18
N ALA A 639 3.84 16.30 -33.26
CA ALA A 639 4.59 15.38 -32.41
C ALA A 639 5.57 14.48 -33.19
N ARG A 640 5.22 14.03 -34.40
CA ARG A 640 6.12 13.23 -35.25
C ARG A 640 7.41 13.96 -35.67
N ALA A 641 7.38 15.29 -35.64
CA ALA A 641 8.52 16.13 -35.96
C ALA A 641 9.30 16.56 -34.70
N LEU A 642 8.89 16.11 -33.50
CA LEU A 642 9.66 16.26 -32.27
C LEU A 642 10.68 15.12 -32.22
N ASP A 643 11.96 15.45 -32.21
CA ASP A 643 13.07 14.49 -32.09
C ASP A 643 13.27 14.12 -30.61
N ILE A 644 12.27 13.42 -30.04
CA ILE A 644 12.22 13.04 -28.62
C ILE A 644 12.25 11.51 -28.51
N THR A 645 13.23 11.00 -27.77
CA THR A 645 13.41 9.57 -27.48
C THR A 645 12.88 9.23 -26.10
N GLU A 646 12.49 7.96 -25.87
CA GLU A 646 12.05 7.49 -24.55
C GLU A 646 13.06 7.80 -23.45
N ASP A 647 14.37 7.58 -23.69
CA ASP A 647 15.45 7.89 -22.73
C ASP A 647 15.55 9.37 -22.30
N TYR A 648 14.92 10.28 -23.06
CA TYR A 648 14.89 11.71 -22.71
C TYR A 648 13.80 12.03 -21.70
N ILE A 649 12.70 11.28 -21.69
CA ILE A 649 11.63 11.42 -20.72
C ILE A 649 12.13 10.93 -19.35
N PHE A 650 11.77 11.65 -18.28
CA PHE A 650 12.27 11.33 -16.95
C PHE A 650 11.64 10.07 -16.35
N ASP A 651 10.35 9.88 -16.59
CA ASP A 651 9.56 8.74 -16.12
C ASP A 651 10.05 7.44 -16.78
N ASP A 652 10.21 6.38 -15.99
CA ASP A 652 10.72 5.08 -16.44
C ASP A 652 9.70 4.28 -17.28
N ARG A 653 8.45 4.75 -17.31
CA ARG A 653 7.37 4.22 -18.15
C ARG A 653 7.52 4.58 -19.64
N GLY A 654 8.40 5.52 -19.98
CA GLY A 654 8.64 5.94 -21.36
C GLY A 654 7.48 6.75 -21.97
N ILE A 655 7.35 6.70 -23.30
CA ILE A 655 6.31 7.45 -24.02
C ILE A 655 5.04 6.59 -24.13
N TYR A 656 3.94 7.02 -23.51
CA TYR A 656 2.64 6.35 -23.61
C TYR A 656 2.13 6.26 -25.05
N THR A 657 1.22 5.32 -25.32
CA THR A 657 0.63 5.16 -26.64
C THR A 657 -0.38 6.29 -26.92
N PRO A 658 -0.30 6.99 -28.06
CA PRO A 658 -1.22 8.09 -28.38
C PRO A 658 -2.60 7.61 -28.80
N TYR A 659 -3.66 8.16 -28.19
CA TYR A 659 -5.06 7.90 -28.55
C TYR A 659 -5.84 9.20 -28.71
N LYS A 660 -6.77 9.21 -29.67
CA LYS A 660 -7.78 10.29 -29.81
C LYS A 660 -8.81 10.18 -28.71
N ALA A 661 -9.54 11.27 -28.46
CA ALA A 661 -10.60 11.31 -27.46
C ALA A 661 -11.94 11.78 -28.02
N THR A 662 -13.02 11.26 -27.46
CA THR A 662 -14.40 11.76 -27.64
C THR A 662 -14.98 12.22 -26.32
N PHE A 663 -16.04 13.04 -26.40
CA PHE A 663 -16.55 13.81 -25.28
C PHE A 663 -18.07 13.71 -25.18
N ASP A 664 -18.59 13.73 -23.95
CA ASP A 664 -20.01 13.87 -23.67
C ASP A 664 -20.20 14.67 -22.36
N LYS A 665 -21.36 15.31 -22.17
CA LYS A 665 -21.66 16.02 -20.91
C LYS A 665 -22.55 15.16 -20.02
N TYR A 666 -22.35 15.26 -18.71
CA TYR A 666 -23.16 14.52 -17.73
C TYR A 666 -23.22 15.25 -16.38
N PRO A 667 -24.23 14.96 -15.55
CA PRO A 667 -24.29 15.46 -14.18
C PRO A 667 -23.34 14.63 -13.30
N GLY A 668 -22.13 15.14 -13.05
CA GLY A 668 -21.15 14.47 -12.20
C GLY A 668 -21.54 14.61 -10.73
N ILE A 669 -21.72 13.49 -10.04
CA ILE A 669 -22.05 13.42 -8.61
C ILE A 669 -20.83 12.98 -7.78
N PRO A 670 -20.76 13.36 -6.48
CA PRO A 670 -19.66 12.96 -5.61
C PRO A 670 -19.64 11.46 -5.37
N PHE A 671 -18.48 10.97 -4.94
CA PHE A 671 -18.37 9.67 -4.29
C PHE A 671 -18.86 9.82 -2.85
N PHE A 672 -19.69 8.89 -2.38
CA PHE A 672 -20.32 9.04 -1.06
C PHE A 672 -19.43 8.57 0.10
N TYR A 673 -18.39 7.79 -0.19
CA TYR A 673 -17.41 7.29 0.79
C TYR A 673 -16.81 8.37 1.70
N ASN A 674 -16.48 9.55 1.17
CA ASN A 674 -15.97 10.69 1.93
C ASN A 674 -16.88 11.92 1.77
N ILE A 675 -18.20 11.72 1.65
CA ILE A 675 -19.16 12.78 1.33
C ILE A 675 -19.08 13.96 2.31
N GLN A 676 -18.75 13.69 3.58
CA GLN A 676 -18.60 14.70 4.64
C GLN A 676 -17.69 15.86 4.24
N ASP A 677 -16.61 15.59 3.49
CA ASP A 677 -15.65 16.61 3.07
C ASP A 677 -16.21 17.55 2.00
N TYR A 678 -17.17 17.07 1.21
CA TYR A 678 -17.91 17.88 0.24
C TYR A 678 -19.05 18.67 0.87
N ILE A 679 -19.75 18.10 1.86
CA ILE A 679 -20.93 18.73 2.44
C ILE A 679 -20.62 19.72 3.57
N LYS A 680 -19.59 19.47 4.40
CA LYS A 680 -19.22 20.32 5.56
C LYS A 680 -20.44 20.82 6.35
N ASP A 681 -21.34 19.88 6.68
CA ASP A 681 -22.64 20.06 7.37
C ASP A 681 -23.80 20.67 6.56
N SER A 682 -23.59 21.02 5.30
CA SER A 682 -24.65 21.40 4.35
C SER A 682 -25.24 20.15 3.70
N PHE A 683 -26.54 19.88 3.82
CA PHE A 683 -27.17 18.62 3.32
C PHE A 683 -26.78 17.37 4.14
N PRO A 684 -27.03 17.35 5.47
CA PRO A 684 -26.70 16.21 6.32
C PRO A 684 -27.40 14.90 5.91
N GLU A 685 -28.50 14.99 5.14
CA GLU A 685 -29.20 13.83 4.59
C GLU A 685 -28.33 13.00 3.63
N LEU A 686 -27.31 13.60 2.98
CA LEU A 686 -26.46 12.84 2.06
C LEU A 686 -25.52 11.85 2.76
N LYS A 687 -25.36 11.95 4.09
CA LYS A 687 -24.55 10.98 4.84
C LYS A 687 -25.16 9.59 4.83
N ASP A 688 -26.50 9.52 4.77
CA ASP A 688 -27.20 8.24 4.72
C ASP A 688 -26.81 7.44 3.45
N LEU A 689 -26.36 8.12 2.38
CA LEU A 689 -25.91 7.49 1.14
C LEU A 689 -24.53 6.82 1.25
N GLU A 690 -23.75 7.11 2.30
CA GLU A 690 -22.45 6.45 2.53
C GLU A 690 -22.60 4.95 2.80
N ASP A 691 -23.72 4.55 3.41
CA ASP A 691 -24.05 3.15 3.74
C ASP A 691 -25.00 2.49 2.72
N MET A 692 -25.30 3.16 1.58
CA MET A 692 -26.26 2.73 0.56
C MET A 692 -25.56 2.41 -0.78
N ASP A 693 -24.66 1.42 -0.75
CA ASP A 693 -23.81 1.07 -1.90
C ASP A 693 -24.62 0.74 -3.15
N ASP A 694 -25.63 -0.15 -3.06
CA ASP A 694 -26.46 -0.56 -4.19
C ASP A 694 -27.17 0.63 -4.85
N GLU A 695 -27.77 1.53 -4.05
CA GLU A 695 -28.50 2.69 -4.56
C GLU A 695 -27.56 3.75 -5.14
N THR A 696 -26.40 3.97 -4.55
CA THR A 696 -25.43 4.94 -5.06
C THR A 696 -24.75 4.46 -6.34
N GLU A 697 -24.50 3.15 -6.47
CA GLU A 697 -24.07 2.54 -7.72
C GLU A 697 -25.15 2.61 -8.80
N ALA A 698 -26.40 2.28 -8.47
CA ALA A 698 -27.51 2.39 -9.40
C ALA A 698 -27.71 3.83 -9.88
N LEU A 699 -27.59 4.82 -8.98
CA LEU A 699 -27.62 6.24 -9.29
C LEU A 699 -26.48 6.60 -10.25
N LYS A 700 -25.24 6.22 -9.96
CA LYS A 700 -24.07 6.49 -10.80
C LYS A 700 -24.22 5.86 -12.19
N ASN A 701 -24.68 4.61 -12.25
CA ASN A 701 -24.90 3.88 -13.50
C ASN A 701 -26.01 4.50 -14.34
N ALA A 702 -27.08 5.00 -13.72
CA ALA A 702 -28.17 5.66 -14.42
C ALA A 702 -27.82 7.09 -14.90
N LEU A 703 -26.88 7.76 -14.22
CA LEU A 703 -26.36 9.08 -14.63
C LEU A 703 -25.18 8.99 -15.61
N ASN A 704 -24.66 7.78 -15.89
CA ASN A 704 -23.54 7.62 -16.80
C ASN A 704 -23.90 8.19 -18.19
N PRO A 705 -23.00 8.96 -18.81
CA PRO A 705 -23.18 9.42 -20.18
C PRO A 705 -23.26 8.24 -21.16
N ALA A 706 -23.55 8.52 -22.43
CA ALA A 706 -23.53 7.49 -23.48
C ALA A 706 -22.15 6.80 -23.61
N ILE A 707 -21.12 7.40 -23.04
CA ILE A 707 -19.77 6.89 -22.88
C ILE A 707 -19.42 6.78 -21.39
N THR A 708 -18.86 5.65 -20.95
CA THR A 708 -18.39 5.50 -19.56
C THR A 708 -17.07 6.27 -19.36
N PRO A 709 -17.02 7.31 -18.52
CA PRO A 709 -15.85 8.19 -18.43
C PRO A 709 -14.62 7.46 -17.86
N VAL A 710 -13.54 7.40 -18.65
CA VAL A 710 -12.21 6.97 -18.19
C VAL A 710 -11.39 8.17 -17.73
N HIS A 711 -11.57 9.31 -18.39
CA HIS A 711 -11.06 10.62 -17.98
C HIS A 711 -12.23 11.61 -17.92
N SER A 712 -12.02 12.78 -17.33
CA SER A 712 -13.09 13.77 -17.18
C SER A 712 -12.62 15.17 -16.84
N ILE A 713 -13.48 16.17 -17.06
CA ILE A 713 -13.27 17.58 -16.68
C ILE A 713 -14.39 18.01 -15.74
N ASN A 714 -14.05 18.81 -14.73
CA ASN A 714 -14.99 19.32 -13.73
C ASN A 714 -15.80 18.20 -13.04
N SER A 715 -15.22 17.01 -12.93
CA SER A 715 -15.84 15.87 -12.26
C SER A 715 -15.36 15.77 -10.82
N TYR A 716 -15.95 14.84 -10.08
CA TYR A 716 -15.38 14.34 -8.84
C TYR A 716 -14.26 13.33 -9.14
N VAL A 717 -13.35 13.20 -8.18
CA VAL A 717 -12.23 12.24 -8.14
C VAL A 717 -12.51 11.38 -6.91
N PHE A 718 -12.32 10.07 -7.04
CA PHE A 718 -12.42 9.21 -5.86
C PHE A 718 -11.26 9.54 -4.92
N LYS A 719 -11.53 9.68 -3.63
CA LYS A 719 -10.50 9.96 -2.63
C LYS A 719 -10.82 9.21 -1.34
N GLN A 720 -9.84 8.48 -0.81
CA GLN A 720 -9.91 7.92 0.55
C GLN A 720 -9.63 8.97 1.64
N HIS A 721 -9.08 10.12 1.25
CA HIS A 721 -8.67 11.23 2.12
C HIS A 721 -9.27 12.57 1.63
N ASP A 722 -8.60 13.68 1.93
CA ASP A 722 -8.96 15.03 1.50
C ASP A 722 -9.34 15.09 0.01
N THR A 723 -10.37 15.86 -0.33
CA THR A 723 -10.76 16.06 -1.74
C THR A 723 -9.66 16.80 -2.52
N PRO A 724 -9.62 16.69 -3.87
CA PRO A 724 -8.61 17.41 -4.67
C PRO A 724 -8.59 18.92 -4.43
N GLU A 725 -9.75 19.52 -4.17
CA GLU A 725 -9.89 20.94 -3.87
C GLU A 725 -9.35 21.31 -2.48
N ILE A 726 -9.52 20.41 -1.50
CA ILE A 726 -8.93 20.58 -0.16
C ILE A 726 -7.40 20.48 -0.25
N GLU A 727 -6.87 19.52 -0.99
CA GLU A 727 -5.43 19.38 -1.22
C GLU A 727 -4.85 20.62 -1.93
N ALA A 728 -5.50 21.10 -2.99
CA ALA A 728 -5.09 22.31 -3.69
C ALA A 728 -5.16 23.56 -2.79
N ALA A 729 -6.21 23.69 -1.97
CA ALA A 729 -6.31 24.76 -0.97
C ALA A 729 -5.25 24.63 0.12
N ASN A 730 -4.86 23.42 0.53
CA ASN A 730 -3.77 23.19 1.46
C ASN A 730 -2.42 23.60 0.85
N ALA A 731 -2.18 23.29 -0.42
CA ALA A 731 -0.95 23.64 -1.11
C ALA A 731 -0.84 25.14 -1.42
N PHE A 732 -1.94 25.75 -1.85
CA PHE A 732 -1.91 27.09 -2.45
C PHE A 732 -2.69 28.16 -1.70
N LYS A 733 -3.38 27.80 -0.61
CA LYS A 733 -4.29 28.65 0.19
C LYS A 733 -5.58 28.99 -0.55
N GLY A 734 -6.52 29.63 0.12
CA GLY A 734 -7.86 29.90 -0.39
C GLY A 734 -8.88 28.86 0.08
N LYS A 735 -10.13 29.06 -0.34
CA LYS A 735 -11.22 28.18 0.05
C LYS A 735 -11.37 27.03 -0.95
N PRO A 736 -11.60 25.79 -0.53
CA PRO A 736 -11.77 24.65 -1.44
C PRO A 736 -12.81 24.88 -2.54
N GLU A 737 -13.94 25.53 -2.23
CA GLU A 737 -15.00 25.81 -3.21
C GLU A 737 -14.56 26.73 -4.36
N ASP A 738 -13.45 27.45 -4.22
CA ASP A 738 -12.89 28.31 -5.27
C ASP A 738 -11.95 27.55 -6.23
N TRP A 739 -11.70 26.27 -5.95
CA TRP A 739 -10.90 25.35 -6.78
C TRP A 739 -11.81 24.41 -7.57
N MET A 740 -11.30 23.89 -8.68
CA MET A 740 -12.02 22.90 -9.50
C MET A 740 -11.05 21.93 -10.18
N VAL A 741 -11.50 20.69 -10.36
CA VAL A 741 -10.75 19.63 -11.08
C VAL A 741 -10.73 19.96 -12.58
N LEU A 742 -9.63 20.55 -13.04
CA LEU A 742 -9.39 20.93 -14.43
C LEU A 742 -9.36 19.72 -15.36
N LEU A 743 -8.74 18.62 -14.92
CA LEU A 743 -8.68 17.35 -15.66
C LEU A 743 -8.44 16.20 -14.68
N ARG A 744 -9.27 15.16 -14.73
CA ARG A 744 -9.04 13.86 -14.09
C ARG A 744 -8.62 12.87 -15.17
N VAL A 745 -7.54 12.12 -14.94
CA VAL A 745 -7.02 11.08 -15.84
C VAL A 745 -6.90 9.77 -15.06
N GLY A 746 -7.86 8.87 -15.25
CA GLY A 746 -7.78 7.51 -14.73
C GLY A 746 -6.76 6.65 -15.47
N SER A 747 -6.37 5.53 -14.85
CA SER A 747 -5.65 4.45 -15.53
C SER A 747 -6.45 3.96 -16.74
N ASP A 748 -5.78 3.82 -17.88
CA ASP A 748 -6.37 3.54 -19.18
C ASP A 748 -5.49 2.57 -19.96
N SER A 749 -6.05 1.39 -20.23
CA SER A 749 -5.35 0.31 -20.91
C SER A 749 -5.06 0.60 -22.38
N ASN A 750 -5.78 1.54 -23.01
CA ASN A 750 -5.50 1.93 -24.39
C ASN A 750 -4.16 2.67 -24.48
N THR A 751 -4.03 3.76 -23.73
CA THR A 751 -2.82 4.59 -23.70
C THR A 751 -1.66 3.91 -22.98
N GLY A 752 -1.95 2.92 -22.13
CA GLY A 752 -0.97 2.31 -21.23
C GLY A 752 -0.78 3.09 -19.94
N PHE A 753 -1.67 4.04 -19.63
CA PHE A 753 -1.69 4.71 -18.33
C PHE A 753 -1.96 3.69 -17.23
N SER A 754 -0.99 3.54 -16.33
CA SER A 754 -1.08 2.74 -15.12
C SER A 754 -0.51 3.58 -13.99
N PHE A 755 -1.43 4.23 -13.26
CA PHE A 755 -1.09 5.05 -12.11
C PHE A 755 -1.17 4.19 -10.86
N TRP A 756 -0.02 3.66 -10.42
CA TRP A 756 0.07 2.76 -9.27
C TRP A 756 -0.89 1.55 -9.40
N ASP A 757 -1.71 1.26 -8.39
CA ASP A 757 -2.67 0.13 -8.40
C ASP A 757 -4.01 0.56 -9.01
N ALA A 758 -3.98 0.79 -10.33
CA ALA A 758 -5.13 1.22 -11.14
C ALA A 758 -5.79 2.54 -10.68
N GLY A 759 -4.98 3.46 -10.16
CA GLY A 759 -5.39 4.77 -9.68
C GLY A 759 -5.66 5.82 -10.77
N GLU A 760 -5.75 7.07 -10.33
CA GLU A 760 -6.03 8.25 -11.16
C GLU A 760 -5.23 9.48 -10.72
N ILE A 761 -4.78 10.28 -11.69
CA ILE A 761 -4.21 11.60 -11.43
C ILE A 761 -5.24 12.70 -11.73
N TYR A 762 -5.09 13.85 -11.08
CA TYR A 762 -6.00 14.98 -11.26
C TYR A 762 -5.27 16.30 -11.17
N PHE A 763 -5.65 17.22 -12.06
CA PHE A 763 -5.17 18.59 -12.11
C PHE A 763 -6.25 19.50 -11.55
N VAL A 764 -5.89 20.41 -10.64
CA VAL A 764 -6.82 21.30 -9.94
C VAL A 764 -6.37 22.76 -10.11
N ILE A 765 -7.30 23.63 -10.50
CA ILE A 765 -7.04 25.05 -10.74
C ILE A 765 -8.01 25.94 -9.95
N HIS A 766 -7.55 27.10 -9.53
CA HIS A 766 -8.41 28.11 -8.94
C HIS A 766 -9.28 28.76 -10.04
N LYS A 767 -10.59 28.87 -9.80
CA LYS A 767 -11.57 29.34 -10.81
C LYS A 767 -11.26 30.76 -11.32
N SER A 768 -10.69 31.63 -10.49
CA SER A 768 -10.27 32.97 -10.92
C SER A 768 -9.04 32.97 -11.85
N ASP A 769 -8.15 31.98 -11.75
CA ASP A 769 -7.00 31.85 -12.65
C ASP A 769 -7.43 31.23 -13.98
N LEU A 770 -8.38 30.27 -13.93
CA LEU A 770 -9.04 29.75 -15.12
C LEU A 770 -9.74 30.88 -15.91
N ALA A 771 -10.47 31.76 -15.23
CA ALA A 771 -11.10 32.92 -15.86
C ALA A 771 -10.09 33.90 -16.50
N GLN A 772 -8.87 33.98 -15.94
CA GLN A 772 -7.75 34.73 -16.53
C GLN A 772 -7.01 33.98 -17.64
N ARG A 773 -7.32 32.68 -17.84
CA ARG A 773 -6.55 31.75 -18.68
C ARG A 773 -5.09 31.65 -18.25
N ASN A 774 -4.83 31.76 -16.95
CA ASN A 774 -3.51 31.61 -16.36
C ASN A 774 -3.36 30.23 -15.72
N PHE A 775 -2.60 29.36 -16.38
CA PHE A 775 -2.39 27.98 -15.94
C PHE A 775 -1.04 27.78 -15.24
N SER A 776 -0.37 28.87 -14.84
CA SER A 776 0.96 28.79 -14.18
C SER A 776 0.92 28.23 -12.76
N LYS A 777 -0.27 28.04 -12.18
CA LYS A 777 -0.46 27.50 -10.84
C LYS A 777 -1.61 26.50 -10.83
N VAL A 778 -1.25 25.26 -11.13
CA VAL A 778 -2.15 24.10 -11.13
C VAL A 778 -1.60 23.11 -10.12
N PHE A 779 -2.46 22.56 -9.28
CA PHE A 779 -2.11 21.49 -8.37
C PHE A 779 -2.30 20.16 -9.09
N CYS A 780 -1.45 19.16 -8.83
CA CYS A 780 -1.65 17.81 -9.32
C CYS A 780 -1.47 16.84 -8.18
N GLY A 781 -2.38 15.86 -8.10
CA GLY A 781 -2.32 14.78 -7.13
C GLY A 781 -2.64 13.44 -7.78
N LEU A 782 -2.48 12.39 -6.99
CA LEU A 782 -2.80 11.00 -7.31
C LEU A 782 -3.81 10.47 -6.29
N GLU A 783 -4.65 9.54 -6.71
CA GLU A 783 -5.31 8.58 -5.84
C GLU A 783 -5.05 7.17 -6.37
N SER A 784 -4.77 6.21 -5.49
CA SER A 784 -4.63 4.78 -5.79
C SER A 784 -5.13 3.96 -4.61
N SER A 785 -5.49 2.69 -4.87
CA SER A 785 -5.89 1.73 -3.84
C SER A 785 -4.79 1.44 -2.82
#